data_AF-A0A7U2FBJ8-F1
#
_entry.id   AF-A0A7U2FBJ8-F1
#
_cell.length_a   1.000
_cell.length_b   1.000
_cell.length_c   1.000
_cell.angle_alpha   90.00
_cell.angle_beta   90.00
_cell.angle_gamma   90.00
#
_symmetry.space_group_name_H-M   'P 1'
#
loop_
_entity.id
_entity.type
_entity.pdbx_description
1 polymer ?
#
loop_
_entity_poly.entity_id
_entity_poly.type
_entity_poly.pdbx_seq_one_letter_code
_entity_poly.pdbx_strand_id
1 'polypeptide(L)'
;MLRRGGLVCGLLLWGSSHAAPPSAGSSRTAQPSDDSKPSVQGRKLTGKFLHITDFHPDPFYKTYSSTTSDAACHRHRGPAGIYGAETSGCDSPYSLINQTFQWIEENIKNDIDFVIWTGDSARHDNDEELPRTPKQVVKQNEYMVAKFAEVFGKTEDKHGDVEQWAIPVVPTFGNNDIMPHNIFLAGPNRWTKKYLDVWRGMIPEEQRHQFSQGGWFSVEVVPGKLAVISLNTIFFFSSNSAVDGCANKHEPGYEHMEWLRIQLQILRDRGMKAIIMGHVPPARVDSKESWDETCWQKYTLWTRQFRDVVVGGLYGHMNIDHFMLQDFDEISKDAEKGRMASGSQMERLEEEGGVQLYEDGEVTVASASDYLLDLREAWAQLPAPPSKSSKKSNKGKKDKSDKKKYLDMIGGKFAERYSISHVAPSVVPNYFPTLRIIEYNITGLDASDISASGSKPKSVPSLSHQKLLVDGDHFDEDEDEYLQDVETAMRKKKKHKKHPRKYKFKVPDGPSKSAPPGPAYSPQTFTWTRYTQYFANLTHINNDFVENTDGASPNRNSPRTIFGLNVTEDGQIENSGWKEGKHRKHQGKQPRPEPHPNEFFYEVEYDTKNDREFPDLTVRRWVEYARKIGQTGSNAADVEEIEGGFDKETAIDDTPLGDDLDSQDDNVEELGKKHKKKKGHKKKHHKASKEWYTFVRRAFVSTMNPHEIKQVFSATDELEETPQEILEL
;
A
#
# COMPACT_ATOMS: atom_id res chain seq x y z
N MET A 1 -61.53 -27.79 -9.74
CA MET A 1 -61.09 -29.11 -10.28
C MET A 1 -59.76 -29.42 -9.61
N LEU A 2 -59.75 -30.14 -8.48
CA LEU A 2 -59.50 -31.60 -8.33
C LEU A 2 -58.18 -32.07 -8.99
N ARG A 3 -57.28 -32.85 -8.37
CA ARG A 3 -57.05 -33.36 -7.00
C ARG A 3 -55.79 -34.27 -7.07
N ARG A 4 -54.97 -34.29 -6.00
CA ARG A 4 -54.24 -35.43 -5.37
C ARG A 4 -53.20 -36.22 -6.20
N GLY A 5 -52.08 -36.73 -5.67
CA GLY A 5 -51.60 -36.93 -4.29
C GLY A 5 -51.02 -38.34 -4.16
N GLY A 6 -49.97 -38.56 -3.35
CA GLY A 6 -49.54 -39.91 -2.95
C GLY A 6 -48.10 -40.05 -2.44
N LEU A 7 -47.90 -39.88 -1.13
CA LEU A 7 -46.76 -40.34 -0.33
C LEU A 7 -46.94 -41.82 0.01
N VAL A 8 -45.85 -42.61 0.10
CA VAL A 8 -45.79 -43.81 0.97
C VAL A 8 -44.42 -43.87 1.66
N CYS A 9 -44.45 -43.90 2.99
CA CYS A 9 -43.34 -44.17 3.90
C CYS A 9 -43.12 -45.68 4.11
N GLY A 10 -41.89 -46.07 4.42
CA GLY A 10 -41.55 -47.36 5.04
C GLY A 10 -40.25 -47.26 5.83
N LEU A 11 -40.35 -47.09 7.15
CA LEU A 11 -39.30 -47.26 8.15
C LEU A 11 -39.11 -48.75 8.49
N LEU A 12 -37.91 -49.18 8.88
CA LEU A 12 -37.58 -49.79 10.19
C LEU A 12 -36.20 -50.52 10.21
N LEU A 13 -35.33 -50.00 11.10
CA LEU A 13 -34.49 -50.65 12.13
C LEU A 13 -33.30 -51.60 11.82
N TRP A 14 -32.12 -51.10 12.23
CA TRP A 14 -31.10 -51.62 13.17
C TRP A 14 -30.67 -53.10 13.21
N GLY A 15 -29.35 -53.32 13.24
CA GLY A 15 -28.71 -54.51 13.81
C GLY A 15 -27.18 -54.55 13.62
N SER A 16 -26.44 -54.66 14.72
CA SER A 16 -25.00 -54.38 14.86
C SER A 16 -24.10 -55.62 14.87
N SER A 17 -22.79 -55.38 14.63
CA SER A 17 -21.61 -56.00 15.27
C SER A 17 -20.92 -57.27 14.72
N HIS A 18 -19.65 -57.05 14.37
CA HIS A 18 -18.40 -57.80 14.66
C HIS A 18 -18.21 -59.28 14.27
N ALA A 19 -17.16 -59.54 13.48
CA ALA A 19 -16.12 -60.53 13.79
C ALA A 19 -14.87 -60.33 12.89
N ALA A 20 -13.69 -60.51 13.48
CA ALA A 20 -12.37 -60.47 12.85
C ALA A 20 -11.91 -61.90 12.40
N PRO A 21 -10.65 -62.12 11.95
CA PRO A 21 -10.29 -62.66 10.62
C PRO A 21 -9.83 -64.14 10.64
N PRO A 22 -9.47 -64.74 9.48
CA PRO A 22 -8.58 -65.89 9.46
C PRO A 22 -7.20 -65.56 8.88
N SER A 23 -6.17 -66.05 9.58
CA SER A 23 -4.80 -66.21 9.10
C SER A 23 -4.58 -67.62 8.56
N ALA A 24 -3.78 -67.75 7.50
CA ALA A 24 -2.89 -68.88 7.22
C ALA A 24 -2.03 -68.51 5.99
N GLY A 25 -0.74 -68.82 6.04
CA GLY A 25 0.27 -68.22 5.18
C GLY A 25 0.66 -69.03 3.95
N SER A 26 1.46 -68.39 3.10
CA SER A 26 2.51 -69.06 2.33
C SER A 26 3.61 -68.05 2.00
N SER A 27 4.81 -68.36 2.48
CA SER A 27 6.07 -67.66 2.27
C SER A 27 6.44 -67.61 0.78
N ARG A 28 6.73 -66.41 0.28
CA ARG A 28 7.71 -66.18 -0.79
C ARG A 28 8.52 -64.94 -0.45
N THR A 29 9.80 -65.17 -0.22
CA THR A 29 10.87 -64.19 -0.01
C THR A 29 10.92 -63.20 -1.18
N ALA A 30 10.69 -61.92 -0.90
CA ALA A 30 11.00 -60.80 -1.78
C ALA A 30 12.01 -59.89 -1.08
N GLN A 31 13.10 -59.58 -1.78
CA GLN A 31 14.12 -58.61 -1.39
C GLN A 31 13.48 -57.22 -1.21
N PRO A 32 14.01 -56.35 -0.33
CA PRO A 32 13.52 -54.99 -0.21
C PRO A 32 13.98 -54.19 -1.43
N SER A 33 13.07 -53.91 -2.35
CA SER A 33 13.24 -52.80 -3.30
C SER A 33 13.03 -51.50 -2.53
N ASP A 34 14.13 -50.80 -2.29
CA ASP A 34 14.16 -49.42 -1.81
C ASP A 34 13.57 -48.52 -2.89
N ASP A 35 12.25 -48.33 -2.83
CA ASP A 35 11.50 -47.42 -3.69
C ASP A 35 10.87 -46.35 -2.78
N SER A 36 11.71 -45.73 -1.95
CA SER A 36 11.37 -44.50 -1.24
C SER A 36 11.42 -43.33 -2.23
N LYS A 37 10.34 -43.19 -3.02
CA LYS A 37 10.08 -41.93 -3.76
C LYS A 37 10.14 -40.78 -2.75
N PRO A 38 10.92 -39.70 -3.01
CA PRO A 38 10.89 -38.55 -2.12
C PRO A 38 9.49 -37.96 -2.17
N SER A 39 8.76 -38.07 -1.06
CA SER A 39 7.59 -37.24 -0.82
C SER A 39 8.02 -35.80 -0.99
N VAL A 40 7.35 -35.04 -1.86
CA VAL A 40 7.55 -33.58 -1.97
C VAL A 40 7.26 -33.00 -0.59
N GLN A 41 8.31 -32.73 0.19
CA GLN A 41 8.19 -32.04 1.46
C GLN A 41 7.71 -30.62 1.12
N GLY A 42 6.48 -30.29 1.51
CA GLY A 42 5.95 -28.93 1.36
C GLY A 42 6.88 -27.95 2.08
N ARG A 43 7.16 -26.80 1.44
CA ARG A 43 7.95 -25.72 2.04
C ARG A 43 7.29 -25.30 3.35
N LYS A 44 8.07 -25.25 4.43
CA LYS A 44 7.61 -24.76 5.74
C LYS A 44 7.36 -23.25 5.64
N LEU A 45 6.23 -22.79 6.18
CA LEU A 45 5.94 -21.35 6.25
C LEU A 45 6.99 -20.64 7.12
N THR A 46 7.46 -19.50 6.63
CA THR A 46 8.37 -18.61 7.36
C THR A 46 7.61 -17.53 8.13
N GLY A 47 6.36 -17.26 7.76
CA GLY A 47 5.56 -16.18 8.33
C GLY A 47 5.95 -14.82 7.79
N LYS A 48 6.49 -14.74 6.56
CA LYS A 48 6.88 -13.47 5.92
C LYS A 48 6.37 -13.41 4.49
N PHE A 49 6.07 -12.22 3.99
CA PHE A 49 5.77 -12.01 2.57
C PHE A 49 6.36 -10.67 2.07
N LEU A 50 6.63 -10.62 0.77
CA LEU A 50 7.13 -9.43 0.09
C LEU A 50 5.96 -8.59 -0.44
N HIS A 51 5.97 -7.29 -0.19
CA HIS A 51 5.14 -6.29 -0.88
C HIS A 51 6.06 -5.36 -1.68
N ILE A 52 5.84 -5.32 -3.01
CA ILE A 52 6.61 -4.52 -3.96
C ILE A 52 5.68 -3.93 -5.03
N THR A 53 5.97 -2.73 -5.52
CA THR A 53 5.03 -1.97 -6.36
C THR A 53 5.75 -0.98 -7.27
N ASP A 54 5.06 -0.53 -8.34
CA ASP A 54 5.41 0.64 -9.13
C ASP A 54 6.86 0.60 -9.65
N PHE A 55 7.13 -0.35 -10.55
CA PHE A 55 8.46 -0.56 -11.12
C PHE A 55 8.79 0.41 -12.23
N HIS A 56 7.81 0.72 -13.10
CA HIS A 56 7.97 1.62 -14.24
C HIS A 56 9.27 1.41 -15.05
N PRO A 57 9.56 0.20 -15.58
CA PRO A 57 10.68 -0.02 -16.48
C PRO A 57 10.62 0.92 -17.69
N ASP A 58 11.63 1.74 -17.90
CA ASP A 58 11.75 2.57 -19.09
C ASP A 58 12.85 2.03 -20.04
N PRO A 59 12.46 1.52 -21.23
CA PRO A 59 13.42 1.05 -22.23
C PRO A 59 14.21 2.17 -22.91
N PHE A 60 13.82 3.44 -22.73
CA PHE A 60 14.47 4.60 -23.36
C PHE A 60 15.44 5.32 -22.44
N TYR A 61 15.46 4.98 -21.16
CA TYR A 61 16.38 5.54 -20.17
C TYR A 61 17.83 5.44 -20.65
N LYS A 62 18.54 6.56 -20.60
CA LYS A 62 19.97 6.61 -20.90
C LYS A 62 20.75 7.10 -19.71
N THR A 63 21.75 6.33 -19.32
CA THR A 63 22.76 6.77 -18.36
C THR A 63 23.44 8.05 -18.87
N TYR A 64 23.60 9.01 -17.96
CA TYR A 64 24.14 10.35 -18.19
C TYR A 64 23.34 11.23 -19.14
N SER A 65 22.05 10.95 -19.28
CA SER A 65 21.09 11.84 -19.90
C SER A 65 20.64 12.96 -18.96
N SER A 66 19.99 13.97 -19.54
CA SER A 66 19.42 15.06 -18.75
C SER A 66 18.10 14.65 -18.12
N THR A 67 17.91 15.06 -16.87
CA THR A 67 16.68 14.83 -16.09
C THR A 67 15.68 15.97 -16.23
N THR A 68 15.85 16.87 -17.19
CA THR A 68 14.88 17.93 -17.51
C THR A 68 13.62 17.36 -18.16
N SER A 69 12.50 18.08 -18.10
CA SER A 69 11.21 17.59 -18.63
C SER A 69 11.26 17.38 -20.13
N ASP A 70 11.96 18.25 -20.86
CA ASP A 70 12.18 18.15 -22.29
C ASP A 70 13.14 17.03 -22.68
N ALA A 71 13.88 16.44 -21.73
CA ALA A 71 14.81 15.35 -21.98
C ALA A 71 14.30 13.99 -21.49
N ALA A 72 13.46 14.00 -20.43
CA ALA A 72 12.84 12.84 -19.81
C ALA A 72 13.80 11.67 -19.53
N CYS A 73 15.10 11.96 -19.35
CA CYS A 73 16.14 10.95 -19.13
C CYS A 73 16.40 10.04 -20.34
N HIS A 74 15.96 10.45 -21.53
CA HIS A 74 16.15 9.76 -22.80
C HIS A 74 17.21 10.43 -23.69
N ARG A 75 17.52 11.70 -23.42
CA ARG A 75 18.34 12.54 -24.30
C ARG A 75 19.06 13.66 -23.55
N HIS A 76 19.85 14.42 -24.31
CA HIS A 76 20.78 15.43 -23.81
C HIS A 76 21.77 14.85 -22.79
N ARG A 77 22.63 15.69 -22.22
CA ARG A 77 23.64 15.28 -21.23
C ARG A 77 23.24 15.78 -19.86
N GLY A 78 23.31 14.93 -18.86
CA GLY A 78 23.01 15.32 -17.49
C GLY A 78 23.26 14.22 -16.46
N PRO A 79 22.58 14.31 -15.29
CA PRO A 79 22.98 13.58 -14.10
C PRO A 79 22.32 12.20 -13.93
N ALA A 80 21.60 11.70 -14.93
CA ALA A 80 20.93 10.41 -14.84
C ALA A 80 21.93 9.28 -14.54
N GLY A 81 21.82 8.62 -13.39
CA GLY A 81 22.75 7.56 -12.97
C GLY A 81 22.50 6.23 -13.68
N ILE A 82 23.38 5.24 -13.48
CA ILE A 82 23.22 3.92 -14.10
C ILE A 82 21.99 3.17 -13.57
N TYR A 83 21.63 3.36 -12.30
CA TYR A 83 20.48 2.70 -11.66
C TYR A 83 19.28 3.63 -11.46
N GLY A 84 19.22 4.74 -12.20
CA GLY A 84 18.14 5.71 -12.10
C GLY A 84 18.62 7.04 -11.54
N ALA A 85 17.69 8.00 -11.49
CA ALA A 85 17.92 9.32 -10.92
C ALA A 85 16.87 9.58 -9.84
N GLU A 86 17.26 9.43 -8.58
CA GLU A 86 16.36 9.63 -7.46
C GLU A 86 15.76 11.05 -7.44
N THR A 87 14.54 11.17 -6.93
CA THR A 87 13.83 12.45 -6.75
C THR A 87 13.52 13.21 -8.04
N SER A 88 13.68 12.57 -9.19
CA SER A 88 13.37 13.12 -10.51
C SER A 88 12.05 12.56 -11.07
N GLY A 89 11.63 13.04 -12.24
CA GLY A 89 10.52 12.45 -13.02
C GLY A 89 10.95 11.27 -13.90
N CYS A 90 12.21 10.81 -13.82
CA CYS A 90 12.66 9.66 -14.59
C CYS A 90 11.98 8.37 -14.10
N ASP A 91 11.67 7.51 -15.04
CA ASP A 91 11.31 6.12 -14.78
C ASP A 91 12.54 5.21 -14.55
N SER A 92 12.29 3.95 -14.18
CA SER A 92 13.36 3.02 -13.81
C SER A 92 14.10 2.48 -15.02
N PRO A 93 15.44 2.58 -15.11
CA PRO A 93 16.16 1.79 -16.10
C PRO A 93 16.05 0.29 -15.81
N TYR A 94 16.14 -0.54 -16.83
CA TYR A 94 16.16 -2.00 -16.65
C TYR A 94 17.29 -2.49 -15.74
N SER A 95 18.41 -1.78 -15.66
CA SER A 95 19.51 -2.04 -14.72
C SER A 95 19.05 -2.04 -13.27
N LEU A 96 18.22 -1.06 -12.86
CA LEU A 96 17.68 -0.98 -11.50
C LEU A 96 16.78 -2.18 -11.18
N ILE A 97 15.92 -2.55 -12.14
CA ILE A 97 15.00 -3.67 -11.97
C ILE A 97 15.78 -4.98 -11.89
N ASN A 98 16.75 -5.20 -12.78
CA ASN A 98 17.63 -6.37 -12.74
C ASN A 98 18.32 -6.51 -11.39
N GLN A 99 18.93 -5.44 -10.87
CA GLN A 99 19.60 -5.50 -9.58
C GLN A 99 18.63 -5.67 -8.42
N THR A 100 17.42 -5.14 -8.53
CA THR A 100 16.37 -5.36 -7.53
C THR A 100 16.00 -6.84 -7.44
N PHE A 101 15.75 -7.50 -8.56
CA PHE A 101 15.43 -8.94 -8.56
C PHE A 101 16.62 -9.81 -8.16
N GLN A 102 17.85 -9.45 -8.56
CA GLN A 102 19.06 -10.14 -8.11
C GLN A 102 19.20 -10.06 -6.57
N TRP A 103 19.07 -8.85 -6.00
CA TRP A 103 19.13 -8.69 -4.55
C TRP A 103 18.02 -9.48 -3.84
N ILE A 104 16.81 -9.50 -4.40
CA ILE A 104 15.68 -10.27 -3.87
C ILE A 104 16.00 -11.77 -3.83
N GLU A 105 16.57 -12.30 -4.92
CA GLU A 105 16.96 -13.69 -5.03
C GLU A 105 18.01 -14.07 -3.98
N GLU A 106 19.04 -13.25 -3.84
CA GLU A 106 20.17 -13.49 -2.96
C GLU A 106 19.82 -13.35 -1.46
N ASN A 107 18.89 -12.45 -1.12
CA ASN A 107 18.68 -12.03 0.28
C ASN A 107 17.35 -12.45 0.89
N ILE A 108 16.25 -12.57 0.12
CA ILE A 108 14.90 -12.76 0.71
C ILE A 108 14.10 -13.93 0.16
N LYS A 109 14.41 -14.45 -1.04
CA LYS A 109 13.66 -15.54 -1.70
C LYS A 109 13.42 -16.75 -0.79
N ASN A 110 14.42 -17.13 0.02
CA ASN A 110 14.32 -18.30 0.89
C ASN A 110 13.56 -18.04 2.21
N ASP A 111 13.21 -16.78 2.48
CA ASP A 111 12.65 -16.32 3.74
C ASP A 111 11.19 -15.87 3.65
N ILE A 112 10.57 -15.91 2.47
CA ILE A 112 9.18 -15.46 2.25
C ILE A 112 8.26 -16.59 1.78
N ASP A 113 6.96 -16.44 2.03
CA ASP A 113 5.93 -17.44 1.69
C ASP A 113 5.21 -17.12 0.38
N PHE A 114 5.03 -15.84 0.07
CA PHE A 114 4.38 -15.34 -1.15
C PHE A 114 4.79 -13.87 -1.43
N VAL A 115 4.43 -13.37 -2.60
CA VAL A 115 4.68 -11.99 -3.06
C VAL A 115 3.37 -11.31 -3.41
N ILE A 116 3.22 -10.07 -2.98
CA ILE A 116 2.15 -9.14 -3.37
C ILE A 116 2.76 -8.07 -4.25
N TRP A 117 2.31 -8.02 -5.52
CA TRP A 117 2.75 -7.05 -6.51
C TRP A 117 1.59 -6.13 -6.88
N THR A 118 1.63 -4.88 -6.39
CA THR A 118 0.50 -3.94 -6.54
C THR A 118 0.52 -3.13 -7.84
N GLY A 119 1.07 -3.68 -8.94
CA GLY A 119 0.93 -3.14 -10.29
C GLY A 119 1.94 -2.04 -10.66
N ASP A 120 1.62 -1.32 -11.75
CA ASP A 120 2.39 -0.25 -12.39
C ASP A 120 3.75 -0.72 -12.92
N SER A 121 3.63 -1.45 -14.02
CA SER A 121 4.70 -2.19 -14.68
C SER A 121 5.15 -1.54 -15.98
N ALA A 122 4.48 -0.48 -16.42
CA ALA A 122 4.79 0.23 -17.66
C ALA A 122 5.13 1.68 -17.32
N ARG A 123 6.23 2.18 -17.91
CA ARG A 123 6.70 3.58 -17.75
C ARG A 123 5.59 4.60 -17.90
N HIS A 124 5.74 5.76 -17.28
CA HIS A 124 4.90 6.93 -17.52
C HIS A 124 5.05 7.46 -18.95
N ASP A 125 4.05 8.21 -19.40
CA ASP A 125 4.03 8.83 -20.72
C ASP A 125 4.61 10.26 -20.69
N ASN A 126 5.81 10.39 -20.13
CA ASN A 126 6.42 11.68 -19.81
C ASN A 126 7.24 12.30 -20.95
N ASP A 127 7.45 11.61 -22.07
CA ASP A 127 8.19 12.11 -23.23
C ASP A 127 7.28 12.18 -24.46
N GLU A 128 6.90 13.40 -24.85
CA GLU A 128 6.04 13.64 -26.03
C GLU A 128 6.67 13.17 -27.35
N GLU A 129 8.01 13.07 -27.44
CA GLU A 129 8.69 12.56 -28.64
C GLU A 129 8.68 11.02 -28.70
N LEU A 130 8.49 10.37 -27.56
CA LEU A 130 8.46 8.92 -27.41
C LEU A 130 7.19 8.54 -26.65
N PRO A 131 6.00 8.69 -27.24
CA PRO A 131 4.75 8.35 -26.56
C PRO A 131 4.68 6.86 -26.27
N ARG A 132 4.06 6.50 -25.15
CA ARG A 132 3.82 5.12 -24.75
C ARG A 132 2.78 4.50 -25.66
N THR A 133 2.99 3.24 -26.03
CA THR A 133 2.09 2.47 -26.89
C THR A 133 1.55 1.25 -26.13
N PRO A 134 0.37 0.70 -26.51
CA PRO A 134 -0.16 -0.49 -25.86
C PRO A 134 0.78 -1.71 -25.95
N LYS A 135 1.55 -1.81 -27.04
CA LYS A 135 2.59 -2.83 -27.20
C LYS A 135 3.68 -2.72 -26.15
N GLN A 136 4.11 -1.50 -25.82
CA GLN A 136 5.11 -1.27 -24.78
C GLN A 136 4.57 -1.67 -23.42
N VAL A 137 3.33 -1.25 -23.09
CA VAL A 137 2.67 -1.62 -21.83
C VAL A 137 2.68 -3.14 -21.62
N VAL A 138 2.26 -3.89 -22.66
CA VAL A 138 2.29 -5.35 -22.65
C VAL A 138 3.72 -5.90 -22.46
N LYS A 139 4.68 -5.43 -23.27
CA LYS A 139 6.07 -5.94 -23.21
C LYS A 139 6.74 -5.67 -21.87
N GLN A 140 6.46 -4.53 -21.27
CA GLN A 140 6.98 -4.17 -19.97
C GLN A 140 6.36 -5.05 -18.88
N ASN A 141 5.07 -5.36 -18.98
CA ASN A 141 4.42 -6.31 -18.07
C ASN A 141 4.97 -7.74 -18.24
N GLU A 142 5.13 -8.21 -19.47
CA GLU A 142 5.77 -9.50 -19.80
C GLU A 142 7.20 -9.57 -19.24
N TYR A 143 7.98 -8.48 -19.35
CA TYR A 143 9.31 -8.38 -18.75
C TYR A 143 9.26 -8.53 -17.22
N MET A 144 8.33 -7.86 -16.55
CA MET A 144 8.17 -7.99 -15.10
C MET A 144 7.77 -9.41 -14.69
N VAL A 145 6.85 -10.05 -15.41
CA VAL A 145 6.48 -11.46 -15.18
C VAL A 145 7.69 -12.37 -15.35
N ALA A 146 8.52 -12.15 -16.38
CA ALA A 146 9.75 -12.90 -16.56
C ALA A 146 10.70 -12.74 -15.37
N LYS A 147 10.85 -11.52 -14.83
CA LYS A 147 11.66 -11.29 -13.61
C LYS A 147 11.14 -11.99 -12.37
N PHE A 148 9.83 -11.98 -12.17
CA PHE A 148 9.23 -12.78 -11.10
C PHE A 148 9.45 -14.28 -11.33
N ALA A 149 9.32 -14.76 -12.57
CA ALA A 149 9.51 -16.15 -12.92
C ALA A 149 10.95 -16.64 -12.69
N GLU A 150 11.96 -15.83 -13.08
CA GLU A 150 13.39 -16.08 -12.83
C GLU A 150 13.64 -16.37 -11.34
N VAL A 151 13.05 -15.55 -10.45
CA VAL A 151 13.30 -15.64 -9.01
C VAL A 151 12.37 -16.65 -8.30
N PHE A 152 11.10 -16.73 -8.67
CA PHE A 152 10.06 -17.44 -7.91
C PHE A 152 9.41 -18.62 -8.64
N GLY A 153 9.79 -18.92 -9.89
CA GLY A 153 9.29 -20.07 -10.65
C GLY A 153 9.84 -21.42 -10.18
N LYS A 154 9.11 -22.53 -10.41
CA LYS A 154 9.58 -23.90 -10.06
C LYS A 154 10.36 -24.59 -11.17
N THR A 155 10.05 -24.33 -12.44
CA THR A 155 10.70 -24.92 -13.63
C THR A 155 10.03 -24.37 -14.89
N GLU A 156 10.80 -24.10 -15.95
CA GLU A 156 10.28 -23.85 -17.29
C GLU A 156 9.72 -25.17 -17.86
N ASP A 157 8.52 -25.14 -18.41
CA ASP A 157 8.05 -26.27 -19.20
C ASP A 157 8.78 -26.32 -20.56
N LYS A 158 8.50 -27.33 -21.38
CA LYS A 158 9.15 -27.50 -22.70
C LYS A 158 8.77 -26.41 -23.72
N HIS A 159 7.91 -25.47 -23.34
CA HIS A 159 7.45 -24.33 -24.12
C HIS A 159 7.91 -22.98 -23.57
N GLY A 160 8.61 -22.96 -22.42
CA GLY A 160 9.12 -21.75 -21.79
C GLY A 160 8.11 -21.06 -20.86
N ASP A 161 6.94 -21.68 -20.63
CA ASP A 161 5.89 -21.11 -19.79
C ASP A 161 6.02 -21.61 -18.34
N VAL A 162 5.94 -20.69 -17.38
CA VAL A 162 5.91 -21.02 -15.93
C VAL A 162 4.46 -21.26 -15.50
N GLU A 163 4.02 -22.51 -15.59
CA GLU A 163 2.69 -22.91 -15.09
C GLU A 163 2.66 -23.12 -13.57
N GLN A 164 3.82 -23.27 -12.93
CA GLN A 164 3.92 -23.57 -11.48
C GLN A 164 4.94 -22.68 -10.78
N TRP A 165 4.47 -22.00 -9.73
CA TRP A 165 5.26 -21.08 -8.92
C TRP A 165 5.81 -21.77 -7.67
N ALA A 166 7.09 -21.51 -7.35
CA ALA A 166 7.70 -21.94 -6.10
C ALA A 166 7.12 -21.15 -4.92
N ILE A 167 7.05 -19.85 -5.12
CA ILE A 167 6.50 -18.85 -4.22
C ILE A 167 5.39 -18.14 -5.02
N PRO A 168 4.12 -18.19 -4.59
CA PRO A 168 3.04 -17.54 -5.31
C PRO A 168 3.27 -16.03 -5.42
N VAL A 169 3.05 -15.48 -6.61
CA VAL A 169 3.06 -14.04 -6.88
C VAL A 169 1.64 -13.62 -7.21
N VAL A 170 1.11 -12.64 -6.48
CA VAL A 170 -0.26 -12.12 -6.68
C VAL A 170 -0.18 -10.71 -7.25
N PRO A 171 -0.43 -10.53 -8.57
CA PRO A 171 -0.46 -9.21 -9.20
C PRO A 171 -1.80 -8.48 -9.04
N THR A 172 -1.81 -7.18 -9.30
CA THR A 172 -2.99 -6.40 -9.66
C THR A 172 -2.67 -5.38 -10.76
N PHE A 173 -3.70 -4.83 -11.39
CA PHE A 173 -3.56 -3.75 -12.37
C PHE A 173 -3.21 -2.44 -11.69
N GLY A 174 -2.15 -1.79 -12.16
CA GLY A 174 -1.92 -0.38 -11.95
C GLY A 174 -2.52 0.49 -13.05
N ASN A 175 -2.64 1.80 -12.80
CA ASN A 175 -3.26 2.72 -13.74
C ASN A 175 -2.41 2.98 -15.00
N ASN A 176 -1.11 2.68 -14.92
CA ASN A 176 -0.18 2.69 -16.05
C ASN A 176 -0.11 1.35 -16.81
N ASP A 177 -0.67 0.28 -16.27
CA ASP A 177 -0.73 -1.04 -16.93
C ASP A 177 -1.81 -1.13 -18.02
N ILE A 178 -2.45 -0.02 -18.38
CA ILE A 178 -3.47 0.04 -19.42
C ILE A 178 -3.38 1.34 -20.21
N MET A 179 -3.97 1.32 -21.40
CA MET A 179 -4.18 2.51 -22.22
C MET A 179 -5.62 2.59 -22.74
N PRO A 180 -6.21 3.80 -22.81
CA PRO A 180 -5.65 5.08 -22.34
C PRO A 180 -5.41 5.12 -20.82
N HIS A 181 -4.44 5.93 -20.38
CA HIS A 181 -4.06 6.06 -18.97
C HIS A 181 -5.31 6.33 -18.10
N ASN A 182 -5.43 5.65 -16.97
CA ASN A 182 -6.58 5.70 -16.04
C ASN A 182 -7.93 5.19 -16.56
N ILE A 183 -8.06 4.83 -17.85
CA ILE A 183 -9.35 4.48 -18.45
C ILE A 183 -9.50 2.97 -18.67
N PHE A 184 -10.19 2.33 -17.72
CA PHE A 184 -10.51 0.89 -17.79
C PHE A 184 -12.02 0.68 -18.02
N LEU A 185 -12.37 0.06 -19.15
CA LEU A 185 -13.76 -0.29 -19.49
C LEU A 185 -14.23 -1.57 -18.81
N ALA A 186 -15.55 -1.77 -18.73
CA ALA A 186 -16.13 -3.05 -18.29
C ALA A 186 -15.57 -4.21 -19.13
N GLY A 187 -15.31 -5.36 -18.49
CA GLY A 187 -14.84 -6.56 -19.18
C GLY A 187 -15.99 -7.42 -19.71
N PRO A 188 -15.70 -8.45 -20.53
CA PRO A 188 -14.39 -8.73 -21.11
C PRO A 188 -13.96 -7.69 -22.15
N ASN A 189 -12.73 -7.20 -22.00
CA ASN A 189 -12.11 -6.21 -22.89
C ASN A 189 -10.68 -6.65 -23.29
N ARG A 190 -10.03 -5.91 -24.20
CA ARG A 190 -8.69 -6.26 -24.69
C ARG A 190 -7.66 -6.47 -23.57
N TRP A 191 -7.69 -5.64 -22.53
CA TRP A 191 -6.75 -5.68 -21.40
C TRP A 191 -6.98 -6.92 -20.53
N THR A 192 -8.23 -7.19 -20.12
CA THR A 192 -8.56 -8.40 -19.35
C THR A 192 -8.21 -9.69 -20.09
N LYS A 193 -8.38 -9.74 -21.42
CA LYS A 193 -7.98 -10.88 -22.24
C LYS A 193 -6.47 -11.03 -22.30
N LYS A 194 -5.74 -9.97 -22.65
CA LYS A 194 -4.29 -10.02 -22.81
C LYS A 194 -3.57 -10.32 -21.49
N TYR A 195 -4.03 -9.72 -20.39
CA TYR A 195 -3.45 -9.98 -19.07
C TYR A 195 -3.83 -11.35 -18.51
N LEU A 196 -4.95 -11.94 -18.93
CA LEU A 196 -5.24 -13.33 -18.58
C LEU A 196 -4.20 -14.28 -19.20
N ASP A 197 -3.66 -13.95 -20.37
CA ASP A 197 -2.57 -14.69 -20.98
C ASP A 197 -1.24 -14.42 -20.29
N VAL A 198 -0.89 -13.14 -20.06
CA VAL A 198 0.38 -12.74 -19.41
C VAL A 198 0.47 -13.24 -17.96
N TRP A 199 -0.64 -13.21 -17.20
CA TRP A 199 -0.69 -13.66 -15.80
C TRP A 199 -1.28 -15.06 -15.62
N ARG A 200 -1.39 -15.85 -16.69
CA ARG A 200 -2.07 -17.16 -16.69
C ARG A 200 -1.58 -18.09 -15.58
N GLY A 201 -0.27 -18.11 -15.34
CA GLY A 201 0.36 -18.93 -14.30
C GLY A 201 0.16 -18.41 -12.87
N MET A 202 -0.12 -17.11 -12.70
CA MET A 202 -0.35 -16.47 -11.40
C MET A 202 -1.83 -16.49 -10.98
N ILE A 203 -2.75 -16.68 -11.94
CA ILE A 203 -4.20 -16.71 -11.71
C ILE A 203 -4.69 -18.16 -11.63
N PRO A 204 -5.25 -18.61 -10.48
CA PRO A 204 -5.84 -19.93 -10.35
C PRO A 204 -6.91 -20.19 -11.41
N GLU A 205 -6.97 -21.41 -11.93
CA GLU A 205 -7.85 -21.77 -13.06
C GLU A 205 -9.32 -21.40 -12.79
N GLU A 206 -9.80 -21.68 -11.59
CA GLU A 206 -11.16 -21.38 -11.14
C GLU A 206 -11.48 -19.88 -11.08
N GLN A 207 -10.45 -19.02 -11.06
CA GLN A 207 -10.60 -17.56 -11.03
C GLN A 207 -10.53 -16.92 -12.44
N ARG A 208 -10.13 -17.67 -13.47
CA ARG A 208 -9.87 -17.09 -14.81
C ARG A 208 -11.12 -16.49 -15.46
N HIS A 209 -12.29 -17.08 -15.24
CA HIS A 209 -13.55 -16.55 -15.79
C HIS A 209 -13.88 -15.17 -15.21
N GLN A 210 -13.84 -15.02 -13.88
CA GLN A 210 -14.11 -13.74 -13.23
C GLN A 210 -13.01 -12.70 -13.51
N PHE A 211 -11.75 -13.13 -13.65
CA PHE A 211 -10.67 -12.26 -14.11
C PHE A 211 -10.99 -11.71 -15.51
N SER A 212 -11.48 -12.54 -16.42
CA SER A 212 -11.91 -12.05 -17.74
C SER A 212 -13.07 -11.06 -17.67
N GLN A 213 -13.92 -11.09 -16.65
CA GLN A 213 -15.05 -10.13 -16.52
C GLN A 213 -14.61 -8.76 -16.00
N GLY A 214 -13.52 -8.67 -15.24
CA GLY A 214 -13.14 -7.38 -14.65
C GLY A 214 -11.74 -7.27 -14.04
N GLY A 215 -10.86 -8.23 -14.27
CA GLY A 215 -9.47 -8.17 -13.82
C GLY A 215 -9.26 -8.37 -12.32
N TRP A 216 -10.30 -8.78 -11.58
CA TRP A 216 -10.22 -9.10 -10.14
C TRP A 216 -10.20 -10.62 -9.90
N PHE A 217 -9.45 -11.04 -8.87
CA PHE A 217 -9.31 -12.47 -8.54
C PHE A 217 -8.82 -12.69 -7.11
N SER A 218 -8.84 -13.93 -6.64
CA SER A 218 -8.29 -14.31 -5.33
C SER A 218 -7.34 -15.50 -5.44
N VAL A 219 -6.27 -15.50 -4.65
CA VAL A 219 -5.29 -16.59 -4.58
C VAL A 219 -5.18 -17.08 -3.15
N GLU A 220 -5.33 -18.40 -2.92
CA GLU A 220 -5.07 -19.01 -1.62
C GLU A 220 -3.55 -19.18 -1.40
N VAL A 221 -2.90 -18.13 -0.89
CA VAL A 221 -1.45 -18.10 -0.62
C VAL A 221 -1.05 -19.02 0.54
N VAL A 222 -1.97 -19.29 1.47
CA VAL A 222 -1.87 -20.42 2.40
C VAL A 222 -3.12 -21.28 2.20
N PRO A 223 -3.02 -22.42 1.49
CA PRO A 223 -4.17 -23.22 1.08
C PRO A 223 -5.15 -23.49 2.22
N GLY A 224 -6.43 -23.18 2.00
CA GLY A 224 -7.52 -23.40 2.96
C GLY A 224 -7.44 -22.55 4.24
N LYS A 225 -6.51 -21.59 4.36
CA LYS A 225 -6.34 -20.76 5.56
C LYS A 225 -6.27 -19.25 5.28
N LEU A 226 -5.48 -18.82 4.29
CA LEU A 226 -5.28 -17.40 3.95
C LEU A 226 -5.37 -17.21 2.44
N ALA A 227 -6.19 -16.24 2.02
CA ALA A 227 -6.26 -15.79 0.64
C ALA A 227 -5.85 -14.32 0.50
N VAL A 228 -5.28 -13.98 -0.65
CA VAL A 228 -5.10 -12.59 -1.11
C VAL A 228 -6.20 -12.32 -2.13
N ILE A 229 -6.94 -11.22 -1.94
CA ILE A 229 -7.96 -10.73 -2.86
C ILE A 229 -7.36 -9.55 -3.63
N SER A 230 -7.14 -9.76 -4.93
CA SER A 230 -6.65 -8.75 -5.86
C SER A 230 -7.81 -7.97 -6.47
N LEU A 231 -7.92 -6.70 -6.07
CA LEU A 231 -8.91 -5.76 -6.59
C LEU A 231 -8.34 -5.00 -7.80
N ASN A 232 -9.10 -4.96 -8.88
CA ASN A 232 -8.94 -3.94 -9.92
C ASN A 232 -9.51 -2.59 -9.43
N THR A 233 -8.69 -1.78 -8.77
CA THR A 233 -9.12 -0.50 -8.18
C THR A 233 -9.30 0.62 -9.21
N ILE A 234 -8.94 0.41 -10.48
CA ILE A 234 -9.17 1.39 -11.56
C ILE A 234 -10.68 1.58 -11.80
N PHE A 235 -11.53 0.60 -11.46
CA PHE A 235 -12.99 0.76 -11.48
C PHE A 235 -13.53 1.67 -10.36
N PHE A 236 -12.75 1.90 -9.32
CA PHE A 236 -13.11 2.77 -8.21
C PHE A 236 -12.45 4.15 -8.37
N PHE A 237 -11.37 4.24 -9.15
CA PHE A 237 -10.56 5.42 -9.31
C PHE A 237 -11.39 6.60 -9.86
N SER A 238 -11.36 7.74 -9.15
CA SER A 238 -12.07 8.96 -9.53
C SER A 238 -11.65 9.47 -10.92
N SER A 239 -10.40 9.26 -11.32
CA SER A 239 -9.87 9.61 -12.65
C SER A 239 -10.36 8.69 -13.78
N ASN A 240 -11.01 7.57 -13.50
CA ASN A 240 -11.61 6.74 -14.54
C ASN A 240 -12.93 7.36 -15.03
N SER A 241 -12.82 8.18 -16.06
CA SER A 241 -13.96 8.88 -16.65
C SER A 241 -14.90 8.00 -17.49
N ALA A 242 -14.60 6.71 -17.66
CA ALA A 242 -15.45 5.78 -18.41
C ALA A 242 -16.45 4.98 -17.54
N VAL A 243 -16.36 5.07 -16.21
CA VAL A 243 -17.25 4.37 -15.26
C VAL A 243 -17.91 5.36 -14.28
N ASP A 244 -19.04 4.98 -13.68
CA ASP A 244 -19.85 5.84 -12.81
C ASP A 244 -20.06 5.24 -11.40
N GLY A 245 -18.94 4.97 -10.72
CA GLY A 245 -18.92 4.52 -9.33
C GLY A 245 -19.50 3.13 -9.09
N CYS A 246 -19.95 2.89 -7.86
CA CYS A 246 -20.39 1.60 -7.37
C CYS A 246 -21.86 1.56 -6.91
N ALA A 247 -22.63 2.63 -7.11
CA ALA A 247 -24.04 2.67 -6.70
C ALA A 247 -24.97 1.91 -7.66
N ASN A 248 -24.77 2.06 -8.98
CA ASN A 248 -25.65 1.51 -10.01
C ASN A 248 -25.24 0.09 -10.41
N LYS A 249 -26.19 -0.86 -10.43
CA LYS A 249 -25.97 -2.28 -10.74
C LYS A 249 -25.44 -2.58 -12.14
N HIS A 250 -25.44 -1.59 -13.03
CA HIS A 250 -24.94 -1.70 -14.39
C HIS A 250 -23.50 -1.20 -14.55
N GLU A 251 -22.91 -0.66 -13.48
CA GLU A 251 -21.54 -0.20 -13.45
C GLU A 251 -20.60 -1.35 -13.02
N PRO A 252 -19.42 -1.47 -13.62
CA PRO A 252 -18.45 -2.51 -13.26
C PRO A 252 -18.01 -2.38 -11.79
N GLY A 253 -17.94 -1.15 -11.25
CA GLY A 253 -17.65 -0.92 -9.84
C GLY A 253 -18.67 -1.58 -8.90
N TYR A 254 -19.96 -1.56 -9.25
CA TYR A 254 -20.98 -2.25 -8.46
C TYR A 254 -20.79 -3.77 -8.51
N GLU A 255 -20.56 -4.33 -9.70
CA GLU A 255 -20.35 -5.77 -9.89
C GLU A 255 -19.14 -6.25 -9.09
N HIS A 256 -18.03 -5.51 -9.15
CA HIS A 256 -16.82 -5.78 -8.40
C HIS A 256 -17.08 -5.79 -6.88
N MET A 257 -17.82 -4.81 -6.35
CA MET A 257 -18.19 -4.80 -4.92
C MET A 257 -19.11 -5.96 -4.52
N GLU A 258 -20.01 -6.41 -5.41
CA GLU A 258 -20.81 -7.60 -5.15
C GLU A 258 -19.98 -8.88 -5.17
N TRP A 259 -19.03 -8.99 -6.09
CA TRP A 259 -18.07 -10.09 -6.11
C TRP A 259 -17.25 -10.12 -4.81
N LEU A 260 -16.70 -8.98 -4.39
CA LEU A 260 -15.92 -8.89 -3.15
C LEU A 260 -16.74 -9.32 -1.92
N ARG A 261 -18.01 -8.88 -1.85
CA ARG A 261 -18.95 -9.30 -0.80
C ARG A 261 -19.12 -10.82 -0.76
N ILE A 262 -19.23 -11.45 -1.93
CA ILE A 262 -19.43 -12.90 -2.05
C ILE A 262 -18.15 -13.65 -1.67
N GLN A 263 -16.98 -13.20 -2.15
CA GLN A 263 -15.70 -13.84 -1.81
C GLN A 263 -15.41 -13.78 -0.31
N LEU A 264 -15.59 -12.62 0.32
CA LEU A 264 -15.39 -12.48 1.77
C LEU A 264 -16.36 -13.37 2.57
N GLN A 265 -17.61 -13.54 2.09
CA GLN A 265 -18.55 -14.47 2.72
C GLN A 265 -18.11 -15.92 2.56
N ILE A 266 -17.65 -16.33 1.38
CA ILE A 266 -17.11 -17.68 1.15
C ILE A 266 -15.91 -17.94 2.08
N LEU A 267 -15.00 -16.99 2.21
CA LEU A 267 -13.84 -17.11 3.10
C LEU A 267 -14.28 -17.20 4.57
N ARG A 268 -15.26 -16.40 5.01
CA ARG A 268 -15.84 -16.51 6.35
C ARG A 268 -16.43 -17.90 6.60
N ASP A 269 -17.25 -18.39 5.68
CA ASP A 269 -17.95 -19.68 5.82
C ASP A 269 -16.96 -20.85 5.87
N ARG A 270 -15.81 -20.70 5.20
CA ARG A 270 -14.69 -21.65 5.24
C ARG A 270 -13.75 -21.46 6.42
N GLY A 271 -13.93 -20.43 7.25
CA GLY A 271 -13.05 -20.10 8.37
C GLY A 271 -11.68 -19.54 7.94
N MET A 272 -11.56 -19.07 6.71
CA MET A 272 -10.33 -18.49 6.14
C MET A 272 -10.22 -17.00 6.45
N LYS A 273 -9.01 -16.45 6.25
CA LYS A 273 -8.69 -15.02 6.35
C LYS A 273 -8.34 -14.43 4.99
N ALA A 274 -8.44 -13.11 4.89
CA ALA A 274 -8.22 -12.38 3.64
C ALA A 274 -7.25 -11.21 3.83
N ILE A 275 -6.25 -11.10 2.96
CA ILE A 275 -5.54 -9.86 2.69
C ILE A 275 -6.23 -9.20 1.49
N ILE A 276 -6.52 -7.91 1.57
CA ILE A 276 -7.03 -7.15 0.42
C ILE A 276 -5.87 -6.38 -0.20
N MET A 277 -5.76 -6.41 -1.52
CA MET A 277 -4.78 -5.62 -2.25
C MET A 277 -5.42 -4.89 -3.44
N GLY A 278 -4.79 -3.79 -3.85
CA GLY A 278 -5.12 -3.05 -5.07
C GLY A 278 -3.97 -2.10 -5.42
N HIS A 279 -4.11 -1.35 -6.51
CA HIS A 279 -3.09 -0.35 -6.86
C HIS A 279 -3.41 1.01 -6.24
N VAL A 280 -4.41 1.73 -6.77
CA VAL A 280 -4.88 3.01 -6.24
C VAL A 280 -5.49 2.84 -4.84
N PRO A 281 -4.97 3.49 -3.79
CA PRO A 281 -5.48 3.35 -2.44
C PRO A 281 -6.78 4.13 -2.21
N PRO A 282 -7.62 3.72 -1.23
CA PRO A 282 -8.86 4.40 -0.86
C PRO A 282 -8.61 5.67 -0.02
N ALA A 283 -7.79 6.60 -0.54
CA ALA A 283 -7.53 7.89 0.10
C ALA A 283 -8.79 8.77 0.05
N ARG A 284 -9.10 9.41 1.18
CA ARG A 284 -10.30 10.24 1.37
C ARG A 284 -10.01 11.32 2.42
N VAL A 285 -9.41 12.41 1.96
CA VAL A 285 -9.16 13.65 2.71
C VAL A 285 -9.44 14.84 1.79
N ASP A 286 -9.51 16.06 2.34
CA ASP A 286 -9.96 17.25 1.60
C ASP A 286 -9.14 17.54 0.32
N SER A 287 -7.82 17.39 0.36
CA SER A 287 -6.94 17.53 -0.83
C SER A 287 -6.97 16.34 -1.79
N LYS A 288 -7.46 15.16 -1.39
CA LYS A 288 -7.43 13.95 -2.23
C LYS A 288 -8.54 12.94 -1.92
N GLU A 289 -9.39 12.73 -2.93
CA GLU A 289 -10.32 11.60 -3.01
C GLU A 289 -9.92 10.70 -4.18
N SER A 290 -9.28 9.57 -3.85
CA SER A 290 -8.80 8.63 -4.86
C SER A 290 -9.94 7.78 -5.43
N TRP A 291 -10.98 7.47 -4.67
CA TRP A 291 -12.06 6.60 -5.15
C TRP A 291 -13.38 7.36 -5.18
N ASP A 292 -14.23 7.08 -6.16
CA ASP A 292 -15.63 7.52 -6.12
C ASP A 292 -16.27 7.16 -4.76
N GLU A 293 -16.88 8.14 -4.11
CA GLU A 293 -17.51 7.94 -2.79
C GLU A 293 -18.37 6.68 -2.70
N THR A 294 -19.17 6.38 -3.74
CA THR A 294 -20.08 5.23 -3.68
C THR A 294 -19.32 3.91 -3.60
N CYS A 295 -18.11 3.87 -4.18
CA CYS A 295 -17.17 2.78 -4.03
C CYS A 295 -16.52 2.77 -2.64
N TRP A 296 -16.02 3.91 -2.17
CA TRP A 296 -15.44 4.02 -0.83
C TRP A 296 -16.42 3.57 0.26
N GLN A 297 -17.67 4.07 0.23
CA GLN A 297 -18.73 3.73 1.18
C GLN A 297 -19.03 2.22 1.22
N LYS A 298 -19.07 1.55 0.06
CA LYS A 298 -19.27 0.10 0.00
C LYS A 298 -18.06 -0.67 0.51
N TYR A 299 -16.86 -0.26 0.10
CA TYR A 299 -15.61 -0.87 0.55
C TYR A 299 -15.47 -0.80 2.07
N THR A 300 -15.61 0.40 2.65
CA THR A 300 -15.51 0.64 4.10
C THR A 300 -16.61 -0.11 4.86
N LEU A 301 -17.81 -0.22 4.29
CA LEU A 301 -18.85 -1.08 4.85
C LEU A 301 -18.47 -2.56 4.78
N TRP A 302 -17.83 -3.04 3.72
CA TRP A 302 -17.46 -4.46 3.60
C TRP A 302 -16.33 -4.81 4.56
N THR A 303 -15.31 -3.97 4.67
CA THR A 303 -14.22 -4.16 5.65
C THR A 303 -14.75 -4.14 7.08
N ARG A 304 -15.75 -3.28 7.38
CA ARG A 304 -16.48 -3.31 8.66
C ARG A 304 -17.23 -4.61 8.89
N GLN A 305 -18.04 -5.03 7.92
CA GLN A 305 -18.88 -6.22 8.06
C GLN A 305 -18.05 -7.49 8.08
N PHE A 306 -16.88 -7.54 7.44
CA PHE A 306 -15.97 -8.69 7.37
C PHE A 306 -14.69 -8.51 8.21
N ARG A 307 -14.75 -7.69 9.26
CA ARG A 307 -13.61 -7.41 10.16
C ARG A 307 -13.05 -8.62 10.90
N ASP A 308 -13.82 -9.71 10.96
CA ASP A 308 -13.41 -11.03 11.46
C ASP A 308 -12.56 -11.84 10.45
N VAL A 309 -12.60 -11.47 9.17
CA VAL A 309 -11.92 -12.14 8.04
C VAL A 309 -10.73 -11.33 7.55
N VAL A 310 -10.90 -10.03 7.37
CA VAL A 310 -9.89 -9.15 6.77
C VAL A 310 -8.72 -8.92 7.73
N VAL A 311 -7.50 -9.13 7.23
CA VAL A 311 -6.23 -8.96 7.95
C VAL A 311 -5.67 -7.55 7.78
N GLY A 312 -5.84 -6.96 6.60
CA GLY A 312 -5.34 -5.62 6.26
C GLY A 312 -5.46 -5.34 4.76
N GLY A 313 -5.27 -4.07 4.38
CA GLY A 313 -5.23 -3.60 2.98
C GLY A 313 -3.82 -3.17 2.56
N LEU A 314 -3.39 -3.53 1.34
CA LEU A 314 -2.08 -3.20 0.76
C LEU A 314 -2.23 -2.54 -0.62
N TYR A 315 -1.60 -1.37 -0.81
CA TYR A 315 -1.73 -0.52 -1.99
C TYR A 315 -0.40 0.12 -2.41
N GLY A 316 -0.35 0.70 -3.62
CA GLY A 316 0.81 1.40 -4.20
C GLY A 316 0.43 2.80 -4.70
N HIS A 317 0.80 3.15 -5.94
CA HIS A 317 0.38 4.34 -6.70
C HIS A 317 0.94 5.69 -6.22
N MET A 318 0.92 5.96 -4.91
CA MET A 318 1.27 7.28 -4.38
C MET A 318 2.77 7.52 -4.26
N ASN A 319 3.59 6.48 -4.46
CA ASN A 319 5.06 6.51 -4.37
C ASN A 319 5.64 6.94 -3.01
N ILE A 320 4.82 7.21 -2.00
CA ILE A 320 5.21 7.61 -0.64
C ILE A 320 4.78 6.57 0.40
N ASP A 321 5.60 6.39 1.43
CA ASP A 321 5.30 5.47 2.53
C ASP A 321 4.30 6.07 3.52
N HIS A 322 3.09 5.53 3.57
CA HIS A 322 2.14 5.92 4.59
C HIS A 322 1.06 4.85 4.82
N PHE A 323 0.13 5.18 5.70
CA PHE A 323 -1.06 4.40 5.97
C PHE A 323 -2.25 5.33 6.12
N MET A 324 -3.46 4.78 6.06
CA MET A 324 -4.70 5.50 6.25
C MET A 324 -5.68 4.68 7.08
N LEU A 325 -6.50 5.38 7.85
CA LEU A 325 -7.55 4.78 8.67
C LEU A 325 -8.89 5.05 8.00
N GLN A 326 -9.62 3.97 7.69
CA GLN A 326 -10.99 4.09 7.21
C GLN A 326 -11.92 4.09 8.42
N ASP A 327 -12.62 5.20 8.64
CA ASP A 327 -13.53 5.37 9.77
C ASP A 327 -14.93 4.87 9.45
N PHE A 328 -15.40 3.88 10.21
CA PHE A 328 -16.72 3.30 10.03
C PHE A 328 -17.88 4.21 10.45
N ASP A 329 -17.62 5.26 11.22
CA ASP A 329 -18.63 6.27 11.59
C ASP A 329 -18.93 7.24 10.41
N GLU A 330 -18.05 7.29 9.41
CA GLU A 330 -18.24 8.09 8.18
C GLU A 330 -19.08 7.35 7.12
N ILE A 331 -19.46 6.10 7.38
CA ILE A 331 -20.40 5.38 6.53
C ILE A 331 -21.78 6.04 6.65
N SER A 332 -22.33 6.46 5.50
CA SER A 332 -23.64 7.11 5.46
C SER A 332 -24.75 6.18 5.97
N LYS A 333 -25.72 6.75 6.70
CA LYS A 333 -26.89 6.01 7.22
C LYS A 333 -27.71 5.33 6.12
N ASP A 334 -27.65 5.85 4.89
CA ASP A 334 -28.29 5.23 3.74
C ASP A 334 -27.51 4.00 3.28
N ALA A 335 -26.18 4.08 3.17
CA ALA A 335 -25.32 2.94 2.83
C ALA A 335 -25.47 1.82 3.86
N GLU A 336 -25.54 2.14 5.16
CA GLU A 336 -25.82 1.15 6.21
C GLU A 336 -27.14 0.40 6.02
N LYS A 337 -28.13 1.05 5.39
CA LYS A 337 -29.44 0.48 5.08
C LYS A 337 -29.51 -0.13 3.67
N GLY A 338 -28.38 -0.28 2.99
CA GLY A 338 -28.30 -0.83 1.64
C GLY A 338 -28.88 0.10 0.58
N ARG A 339 -28.72 1.42 0.74
CA ARG A 339 -29.20 2.44 -0.20
C ARG A 339 -28.09 3.43 -0.53
N MET A 340 -27.96 3.81 -1.80
CA MET A 340 -26.91 4.73 -2.23
C MET A 340 -27.39 5.56 -3.41
N ALA A 341 -27.15 6.87 -3.39
CA ALA A 341 -27.40 7.74 -4.54
C ALA A 341 -26.22 7.66 -5.53
N SER A 342 -26.48 7.83 -6.82
CA SER A 342 -25.41 8.04 -7.80
C SER A 342 -24.75 9.42 -7.61
N GLY A 343 -23.45 9.52 -7.94
CA GLY A 343 -22.49 10.57 -7.54
C GLY A 343 -22.92 12.04 -7.66
N SER A 344 -23.93 12.39 -8.47
CA SER A 344 -24.44 13.76 -8.63
C SER A 344 -25.03 14.45 -7.38
N GLN A 345 -25.19 13.73 -6.26
CA GLN A 345 -25.67 14.31 -5.00
C GLN A 345 -24.55 14.60 -3.99
N MET A 346 -23.33 14.10 -4.20
CA MET A 346 -22.22 14.39 -3.29
C MET A 346 -21.38 15.59 -3.72
N GLU A 347 -21.19 15.80 -5.03
CA GLU A 347 -20.62 17.05 -5.58
C GLU A 347 -21.35 18.32 -5.09
N ARG A 348 -22.65 18.22 -4.76
CA ARG A 348 -23.47 19.38 -4.34
C ARG A 348 -23.35 19.73 -2.86
N LEU A 349 -22.66 18.91 -2.06
CA LEU A 349 -22.28 19.24 -0.68
C LEU A 349 -20.85 19.80 -0.61
N GLU A 350 -20.09 19.74 -1.70
CA GLU A 350 -18.70 20.23 -1.83
C GLU A 350 -18.62 21.67 -2.39
N GLU A 351 -19.70 22.21 -2.97
CA GLU A 351 -19.78 23.59 -3.48
C GLU A 351 -19.67 24.69 -2.39
N GLU A 352 -19.54 24.34 -1.11
CA GLU A 352 -19.21 25.29 -0.02
C GLU A 352 -17.71 25.30 0.37
N GLY A 353 -16.78 24.78 -0.47
CA GLY A 353 -15.35 25.10 -0.31
C GLY A 353 -14.29 24.16 -0.89
N GLY A 354 -14.62 23.15 -1.71
CA GLY A 354 -13.64 22.20 -2.23
C GLY A 354 -12.69 22.77 -3.29
N VAL A 355 -11.38 22.66 -3.05
CA VAL A 355 -10.30 23.01 -4.00
C VAL A 355 -10.29 22.02 -5.17
N GLN A 356 -10.04 22.51 -6.38
CA GLN A 356 -9.97 21.71 -7.62
C GLN A 356 -8.96 20.55 -7.50
N LEU A 357 -9.43 19.35 -7.82
CA LEU A 357 -8.64 18.11 -7.95
C LEU A 357 -7.49 18.28 -8.95
N TYR A 358 -6.27 17.92 -8.54
CA TYR A 358 -5.07 17.89 -9.38
C TYR A 358 -5.27 16.98 -10.61
N GLU A 359 -4.98 17.51 -11.81
CA GLU A 359 -5.51 17.05 -13.10
C GLU A 359 -5.14 15.62 -13.54
N ASP A 360 -4.16 14.94 -12.93
CA ASP A 360 -3.70 13.63 -13.41
C ASP A 360 -3.66 12.50 -12.36
N GLY A 361 -4.11 12.74 -11.13
CA GLY A 361 -4.15 11.71 -10.07
C GLY A 361 -2.78 11.27 -9.52
N GLU A 362 -1.68 11.56 -10.23
CA GLU A 362 -0.31 11.35 -9.77
C GLU A 362 0.06 12.30 -8.63
N VAL A 363 0.84 11.78 -7.68
CA VAL A 363 1.25 12.52 -6.49
C VAL A 363 2.57 13.24 -6.76
N THR A 364 2.48 14.55 -7.06
CA THR A 364 3.65 15.46 -7.03
C THR A 364 4.14 15.67 -5.59
N VAL A 365 5.33 16.24 -5.37
CA VAL A 365 5.81 16.53 -4.00
C VAL A 365 4.91 17.57 -3.30
N ALA A 366 4.45 18.59 -4.03
CA ALA A 366 3.55 19.60 -3.48
C ALA A 366 2.21 18.94 -3.06
N SER A 367 1.58 18.19 -3.96
CA SER A 367 0.33 17.47 -3.64
C SER A 367 0.53 16.36 -2.58
N ALA A 368 1.69 15.71 -2.52
CA ALA A 368 2.05 14.79 -1.43
C ALA A 368 2.08 15.51 -0.09
N SER A 369 2.66 16.71 -0.05
CA SER A 369 2.84 17.48 1.18
C SER A 369 1.50 17.96 1.71
N ASP A 370 0.66 18.53 0.85
CA ASP A 370 -0.72 18.92 1.18
C ASP A 370 -1.52 17.72 1.67
N TYR A 371 -1.46 16.60 0.94
CA TYR A 371 -2.12 15.36 1.32
C TYR A 371 -1.71 14.86 2.70
N LEU A 372 -0.41 14.85 3.02
CA LEU A 372 0.08 14.40 4.32
C LEU A 372 -0.32 15.37 5.45
N LEU A 373 -0.42 16.68 5.18
CA LEU A 373 -0.90 17.67 6.13
C LEU A 373 -2.38 17.47 6.44
N ASP A 374 -3.22 17.26 5.43
CA ASP A 374 -4.65 16.97 5.63
C ASP A 374 -4.86 15.64 6.35
N LEU A 375 -4.08 14.62 5.99
CA LEU A 375 -4.10 13.33 6.68
C LEU A 375 -3.74 13.48 8.16
N ARG A 376 -2.76 14.33 8.48
CA ARG A 376 -2.41 14.66 9.86
C ARG A 376 -3.53 15.40 10.57
N GLU A 377 -4.20 16.35 9.90
CA GLU A 377 -5.35 17.06 10.46
C GLU A 377 -6.49 16.09 10.78
N ALA A 378 -6.81 15.18 9.86
CA ALA A 378 -7.78 14.11 10.10
C ALA A 378 -7.40 13.27 11.33
N TRP A 379 -6.12 12.92 11.48
CA TRP A 379 -5.63 12.19 12.65
C TRP A 379 -5.66 12.98 13.96
N ALA A 380 -5.53 14.31 13.90
CA ALA A 380 -5.64 15.17 15.07
C ALA A 380 -7.06 15.16 15.68
N GLN A 381 -8.07 14.81 14.88
CA GLN A 381 -9.47 14.69 15.30
C GLN A 381 -9.79 13.35 15.97
N LEU A 382 -8.86 12.38 15.97
CA LEU A 382 -9.08 11.07 16.57
C LEU A 382 -9.34 11.17 18.09
N PRO A 383 -10.23 10.31 18.65
CA PRO A 383 -10.50 10.28 20.08
C PRO A 383 -9.21 10.15 20.93
N ALA A 384 -9.12 10.93 22.01
CA ALA A 384 -7.99 10.90 22.95
C ALA A 384 -8.36 10.20 24.27
N PRO A 385 -7.41 9.50 24.93
CA PRO A 385 -7.65 8.90 26.22
C PRO A 385 -7.67 9.99 27.30
N PRO A 386 -8.36 9.78 28.42
CA PRO A 386 -8.39 10.77 29.49
C PRO A 386 -6.99 11.05 30.05
N SER A 387 -6.68 12.33 30.31
CA SER A 387 -5.39 12.74 30.87
C SER A 387 -5.23 12.26 32.33
N LYS A 388 -4.05 11.72 32.66
CA LYS A 388 -3.72 11.30 34.03
C LYS A 388 -3.54 12.56 34.91
N SER A 389 -4.62 13.04 35.54
CA SER A 389 -4.52 14.19 36.46
C SER A 389 -3.79 13.84 37.78
N SER A 390 -3.00 14.75 38.33
CA SER A 390 -2.14 14.52 39.51
C SER A 390 -2.83 14.63 40.88
N LYS A 391 -4.16 14.86 40.95
CA LYS A 391 -4.85 15.11 42.24
C LYS A 391 -5.71 13.92 42.70
N LYS A 392 -5.30 13.32 43.83
CA LYS A 392 -5.94 12.22 44.56
C LYS A 392 -6.99 12.77 45.53
N SER A 393 -8.29 12.58 45.28
CA SER A 393 -9.27 12.47 46.39
C SER A 393 -10.68 11.98 46.02
N ASN A 394 -11.11 11.92 44.75
CA ASN A 394 -12.45 11.39 44.38
C ASN A 394 -12.52 10.61 43.05
N LYS A 395 -11.42 9.93 42.68
CA LYS A 395 -11.07 9.59 41.29
C LYS A 395 -11.61 8.28 40.70
N GLY A 396 -11.82 7.24 41.51
CA GLY A 396 -11.94 5.87 41.00
C GLY A 396 -13.14 5.59 40.08
N LYS A 397 -14.27 6.25 40.29
CA LYS A 397 -15.47 6.09 39.44
C LYS A 397 -15.42 6.93 38.17
N LYS A 398 -14.90 8.17 38.25
CA LYS A 398 -14.82 9.11 37.12
C LYS A 398 -13.77 8.67 36.09
N ASP A 399 -12.57 8.28 36.54
CA ASP A 399 -11.51 7.81 35.63
C ASP A 399 -11.91 6.51 34.88
N LYS A 400 -12.67 5.62 35.54
CA LYS A 400 -13.24 4.42 34.90
C LYS A 400 -14.32 4.77 33.88
N SER A 401 -15.17 5.76 34.17
CA SER A 401 -16.20 6.26 33.25
C SER A 401 -15.58 6.91 32.01
N ASP A 402 -14.57 7.75 32.18
CA ASP A 402 -13.91 8.46 31.08
C ASP A 402 -13.12 7.48 30.20
N LYS A 403 -12.46 6.49 30.80
CA LYS A 403 -11.81 5.40 30.05
C LYS A 403 -12.82 4.58 29.26
N LYS A 404 -13.97 4.25 29.85
CA LYS A 404 -15.04 3.53 29.15
C LYS A 404 -15.55 4.35 27.97
N LYS A 405 -15.82 5.65 28.16
CA LYS A 405 -16.24 6.56 27.09
C LYS A 405 -15.23 6.61 25.94
N TYR A 406 -13.93 6.72 26.24
CA TYR A 406 -12.89 6.68 25.21
C TYR A 406 -12.90 5.36 24.43
N LEU A 407 -12.97 4.22 25.14
CA LEU A 407 -13.04 2.92 24.49
C LEU A 407 -14.28 2.80 23.60
N ASP A 408 -15.43 3.29 24.06
CA ASP A 408 -16.66 3.29 23.26
C ASP A 408 -16.50 4.15 21.99
N MET A 409 -15.83 5.31 22.06
CA MET A 409 -15.60 6.21 20.91
C MET A 409 -14.73 5.60 19.81
N ILE A 410 -13.80 4.70 20.15
CA ILE A 410 -12.92 4.02 19.17
C ILE A 410 -13.48 2.66 18.72
N GLY A 411 -14.70 2.27 19.15
CA GLY A 411 -15.25 0.96 18.80
C GLY A 411 -14.73 -0.19 19.68
N GLY A 412 -14.39 0.10 20.94
CA GLY A 412 -14.04 -0.87 21.97
C GLY A 412 -12.53 -1.00 22.25
N LYS A 413 -12.15 -2.07 22.96
CA LYS A 413 -10.75 -2.29 23.39
C LYS A 413 -9.77 -2.41 22.21
N PHE A 414 -10.24 -2.87 21.05
CA PHE A 414 -9.44 -3.20 19.88
C PHE A 414 -9.53 -2.17 18.74
N ALA A 415 -10.18 -1.04 18.99
CA ALA A 415 -10.40 0.01 18.01
C ALA A 415 -11.21 -0.44 16.76
N GLU A 416 -12.25 -1.27 16.93
CA GLU A 416 -13.04 -1.87 15.83
C GLU A 416 -13.92 -0.88 15.06
N ARG A 417 -13.80 0.42 15.32
CA ARG A 417 -14.35 1.52 14.50
C ARG A 417 -13.54 1.77 13.23
N TYR A 418 -12.28 1.37 13.20
CA TYR A 418 -11.40 1.67 12.08
C TYR A 418 -11.00 0.41 11.33
N SER A 419 -10.64 0.55 10.06
CA SER A 419 -9.78 -0.41 9.35
C SER A 419 -8.56 0.31 8.80
N ILE A 420 -7.50 -0.44 8.49
CA ILE A 420 -6.24 0.12 8.02
C ILE A 420 -5.95 -0.29 6.58
N SER A 421 -5.44 0.67 5.81
CA SER A 421 -4.84 0.45 4.49
C SER A 421 -3.41 1.00 4.50
N HIS A 422 -2.47 0.20 4.02
CA HIS A 422 -1.06 0.60 3.88
C HIS A 422 -0.76 0.92 2.44
N VAL A 423 0.03 1.96 2.24
CA VAL A 423 0.55 2.35 0.93
C VAL A 423 2.06 2.18 0.97
N ALA A 424 2.58 1.37 0.05
CA ALA A 424 4.02 1.19 -0.08
C ALA A 424 4.61 2.30 -0.97
N PRO A 425 5.83 2.77 -0.65
CA PRO A 425 6.66 3.48 -1.62
C PRO A 425 7.14 2.51 -2.70
N SER A 426 7.77 3.08 -3.73
CA SER A 426 7.92 2.41 -5.03
C SER A 426 9.34 2.05 -5.38
N VAL A 427 9.50 1.18 -6.40
CA VAL A 427 10.82 0.90 -7.00
C VAL A 427 11.22 2.01 -7.96
N VAL A 428 10.27 2.67 -8.65
CA VAL A 428 10.55 3.84 -9.49
C VAL A 428 11.27 4.93 -8.68
N PRO A 429 12.36 5.53 -9.20
CA PRO A 429 13.20 6.45 -8.44
C PRO A 429 12.59 7.86 -8.26
N ASN A 430 11.27 7.95 -8.07
CA ASN A 430 10.59 9.15 -7.60
C ASN A 430 11.09 9.56 -6.20
N TYR A 431 11.51 8.57 -5.41
CA TYR A 431 12.33 8.70 -4.20
C TYR A 431 13.45 7.65 -4.28
N PHE A 432 13.93 7.10 -3.16
CA PHE A 432 14.78 5.93 -3.22
C PHE A 432 13.95 4.66 -3.51
N PRO A 433 14.38 3.80 -4.45
CA PRO A 433 13.73 2.52 -4.72
C PRO A 433 13.54 1.72 -3.45
N THR A 434 12.34 1.21 -3.21
CA THR A 434 11.96 0.59 -1.93
C THR A 434 11.23 -0.73 -2.10
N LEU A 435 11.44 -1.65 -1.15
CA LEU A 435 10.64 -2.87 -0.99
C LEU A 435 10.31 -3.11 0.49
N ARG A 436 9.23 -3.84 0.77
CA ARG A 436 8.75 -4.08 2.14
C ARG A 436 8.56 -5.57 2.41
N ILE A 437 9.09 -6.04 3.53
CA ILE A 437 8.82 -7.38 4.07
C ILE A 437 7.86 -7.25 5.25
N ILE A 438 6.76 -7.99 5.21
CA ILE A 438 5.77 -8.03 6.29
C ILE A 438 5.82 -9.41 6.95
N GLU A 439 5.96 -9.43 8.27
CA GLU A 439 5.89 -10.64 9.08
C GLU A 439 4.49 -10.81 9.68
N TYR A 440 4.00 -12.05 9.70
CA TYR A 440 2.69 -12.42 10.22
C TYR A 440 2.76 -13.66 11.12
N ASN A 441 1.84 -13.71 12.09
CA ASN A 441 1.81 -14.77 13.08
C ASN A 441 1.37 -16.11 12.47
N ILE A 442 2.24 -17.11 12.46
CA ILE A 442 1.96 -18.48 11.98
C ILE A 442 1.62 -19.47 13.11
N THR A 443 1.41 -18.98 14.34
CA THR A 443 1.08 -19.85 15.49
C THR A 443 -0.17 -20.69 15.19
N GLY A 444 -0.07 -22.00 15.41
CA GLY A 444 -1.16 -22.94 15.15
C GLY A 444 -1.31 -23.37 13.68
N LEU A 445 -0.34 -23.06 12.81
CA LEU A 445 -0.23 -23.63 11.47
C LEU A 445 0.84 -24.74 11.48
N ASP A 446 0.44 -25.99 11.33
CA ASP A 446 1.38 -27.11 11.25
C ASP A 446 1.86 -27.37 9.81
N ALA A 447 3.08 -27.90 9.64
CA ALA A 447 3.63 -28.21 8.32
C ALA A 447 2.78 -29.21 7.51
N SER A 448 2.02 -30.07 8.21
CA SER A 448 1.05 -31.00 7.62
C SER A 448 -0.21 -30.33 7.08
N ASP A 449 -0.61 -29.17 7.61
CA ASP A 449 -1.81 -28.44 7.16
C ASP A 449 -1.63 -27.82 5.77
N ILE A 450 -0.38 -27.54 5.38
CA ILE A 450 -0.02 -26.94 4.09
C ILE A 450 0.03 -28.00 2.97
N SER A 451 0.31 -29.26 3.32
CA SER A 451 0.45 -30.38 2.37
C SER A 451 -0.89 -31.08 2.05
N ALA A 452 -1.92 -30.86 2.87
CA ALA A 452 -3.17 -31.61 2.82
C ALA A 452 -4.13 -31.24 1.65
N SER A 453 -3.85 -30.21 0.85
CA SER A 453 -4.69 -29.87 -0.33
C SER A 453 -4.20 -30.43 -1.66
N GLY A 454 -3.13 -31.24 -1.66
CA GLY A 454 -2.69 -32.02 -2.83
C GLY A 454 -3.67 -33.11 -3.30
N SER A 455 -4.93 -33.08 -2.89
CA SER A 455 -5.97 -33.89 -3.51
C SER A 455 -6.16 -33.39 -4.94
N LYS A 456 -5.54 -34.10 -5.89
CA LYS A 456 -5.81 -34.00 -7.33
C LYS A 456 -7.32 -33.77 -7.51
N PRO A 457 -7.78 -32.72 -8.23
CA PRO A 457 -9.17 -32.69 -8.65
C PRO A 457 -9.43 -34.02 -9.37
N LYS A 458 -10.49 -34.73 -8.96
CA LYS A 458 -10.95 -35.93 -9.68
C LYS A 458 -10.99 -35.57 -11.15
N SER A 459 -10.27 -36.33 -11.97
CA SER A 459 -10.21 -36.17 -13.42
C SER A 459 -11.61 -36.00 -13.98
N VAL A 460 -12.00 -34.76 -14.23
CA VAL A 460 -13.05 -34.42 -15.18
C VAL A 460 -12.46 -34.80 -16.54
N PRO A 461 -13.20 -35.49 -17.43
CA PRO A 461 -12.65 -35.86 -18.73
C PRO A 461 -12.06 -34.61 -19.37
N SER A 462 -10.78 -34.68 -19.75
CA SER A 462 -10.12 -33.66 -20.55
C SER A 462 -11.00 -33.38 -21.76
N LEU A 463 -11.76 -32.29 -21.69
CA LEU A 463 -12.21 -31.61 -22.88
C LEU A 463 -10.92 -31.16 -23.54
N SER A 464 -10.60 -31.87 -24.62
CA SER A 464 -9.54 -31.60 -25.57
C SER A 464 -9.15 -30.13 -25.55
N HIS A 465 -7.86 -29.89 -25.38
CA HIS A 465 -7.18 -28.61 -25.55
C HIS A 465 -7.83 -27.82 -26.70
N GLN A 466 -8.78 -26.96 -26.37
CA GLN A 466 -9.09 -25.84 -27.24
C GLN A 466 -8.01 -24.83 -26.88
N LYS A 467 -6.86 -25.02 -27.54
CA LYS A 467 -5.85 -24.00 -27.71
C LYS A 467 -6.63 -22.81 -28.25
N LEU A 468 -7.00 -21.86 -27.39
CA LEU A 468 -7.31 -20.52 -27.82
C LEU A 468 -5.96 -19.99 -28.32
N LEU A 469 -5.61 -20.39 -29.54
CA LEU A 469 -4.70 -19.67 -30.39
C LEU A 469 -5.43 -18.37 -30.68
N VAL A 470 -5.33 -17.41 -29.76
CA VAL A 470 -5.39 -16.02 -30.16
C VAL A 470 -4.00 -15.80 -30.75
N ASP A 471 -3.91 -15.86 -32.07
CA ASP A 471 -2.71 -15.43 -32.77
C ASP A 471 -2.33 -14.05 -32.23
N GLY A 472 -1.08 -13.91 -31.77
CA GLY A 472 -0.55 -12.73 -31.09
C GLY A 472 -0.56 -11.45 -31.93
N ASP A 473 -1.16 -11.47 -33.12
CA ASP A 473 -1.27 -10.35 -34.06
C ASP A 473 -2.60 -9.57 -33.93
N HIS A 474 -3.62 -10.05 -33.20
CA HIS A 474 -4.92 -9.37 -33.11
C HIS A 474 -5.04 -8.27 -32.02
N PHE A 475 -4.08 -8.13 -31.10
CA PHE A 475 -4.17 -7.11 -30.04
C PHE A 475 -4.12 -5.67 -30.60
N ASP A 476 -3.55 -5.50 -31.78
CA ASP A 476 -3.45 -4.21 -32.48
C ASP A 476 -4.71 -3.89 -33.29
N GLU A 477 -5.38 -4.90 -33.86
CA GLU A 477 -6.58 -4.72 -34.67
C GLU A 477 -7.77 -4.22 -33.83
N ASP A 478 -7.79 -4.57 -32.53
CA ASP A 478 -8.83 -4.17 -31.57
C ASP A 478 -8.60 -2.77 -30.95
N GLU A 479 -7.50 -2.08 -31.26
CA GLU A 479 -7.14 -0.81 -30.61
C GLU A 479 -8.08 0.34 -30.95
N ASP A 480 -8.32 0.56 -32.25
CA ASP A 480 -9.20 1.64 -32.71
C ASP A 480 -10.65 1.44 -32.22
N GLU A 481 -11.12 0.19 -32.20
CA GLU A 481 -12.44 -0.19 -31.65
C GLU A 481 -12.50 0.12 -30.15
N TYR A 482 -11.48 -0.26 -29.38
CA TYR A 482 -11.43 0.03 -27.95
C TYR A 482 -11.41 1.54 -27.67
N LEU A 483 -10.66 2.32 -28.44
CA LEU A 483 -10.63 3.78 -28.31
C LEU A 483 -11.99 4.42 -28.63
N GLN A 484 -12.70 3.90 -29.64
CA GLN A 484 -14.06 4.33 -29.97
C GLN A 484 -15.05 4.02 -28.84
N ASP A 485 -14.92 2.85 -28.21
CA ASP A 485 -15.71 2.46 -27.04
C ASP A 485 -15.42 3.35 -25.83
N VAL A 486 -14.15 3.68 -25.59
CA VAL A 486 -13.73 4.63 -24.56
C VAL A 486 -14.41 5.98 -24.78
N GLU A 487 -14.31 6.54 -26.00
CA GLU A 487 -14.92 7.82 -26.31
C GLU A 487 -16.45 7.77 -26.11
N THR A 488 -17.07 6.66 -26.49
CA THR A 488 -18.51 6.43 -26.33
C THR A 488 -18.91 6.35 -24.86
N ALA A 489 -18.14 5.66 -24.02
CA ALA A 489 -18.37 5.54 -22.58
C ALA A 489 -18.25 6.90 -21.88
N MET A 490 -17.19 7.66 -22.17
CA MET A 490 -16.98 9.01 -21.64
C MET A 490 -18.10 9.97 -22.07
N ARG A 491 -18.55 9.90 -23.33
CA ARG A 491 -19.70 10.71 -23.84
C ARG A 491 -21.01 10.33 -23.15
N LYS A 492 -21.25 9.06 -22.85
CA LYS A 492 -22.43 8.59 -22.10
C LYS A 492 -22.43 9.15 -20.68
N LYS A 493 -21.31 9.09 -19.96
CA LYS A 493 -21.16 9.67 -18.60
C LYS A 493 -21.52 11.16 -18.59
N LYS A 494 -21.00 11.95 -19.55
CA LYS A 494 -21.33 13.39 -19.69
C LYS A 494 -22.84 13.67 -19.93
N LYS A 495 -23.57 12.76 -20.59
CA LYS A 495 -25.02 12.92 -20.87
C LYS A 495 -25.92 12.47 -19.72
N HIS A 496 -25.44 11.65 -18.80
CA HIS A 496 -26.21 11.09 -17.68
C HIS A 496 -26.24 11.99 -16.43
N LYS A 497 -26.31 13.32 -16.58
CA LYS A 497 -26.64 14.26 -15.47
C LYS A 497 -28.16 14.30 -15.23
N LYS A 498 -28.78 13.20 -14.81
CA LYS A 498 -30.23 13.14 -14.48
C LYS A 498 -30.46 12.96 -12.96
N HIS A 499 -31.65 13.38 -12.52
CA HIS A 499 -32.11 13.43 -11.12
C HIS A 499 -31.70 12.23 -10.24
N PRO A 500 -31.40 12.45 -8.96
CA PRO A 500 -30.82 11.44 -8.07
C PRO A 500 -31.77 10.25 -7.89
N ARG A 501 -31.33 9.08 -8.36
CA ARG A 501 -31.97 7.80 -8.07
C ARG A 501 -31.16 7.10 -6.99
N LYS A 502 -31.84 6.71 -5.90
CA LYS A 502 -31.24 5.85 -4.87
C LYS A 502 -31.34 4.40 -5.33
N TYR A 503 -30.19 3.77 -5.51
CA TYR A 503 -30.05 2.35 -5.80
C TYR A 503 -30.05 1.56 -4.49
N LYS A 504 -30.57 0.33 -4.54
CA LYS A 504 -30.54 -0.62 -3.42
C LYS A 504 -29.44 -1.65 -3.66
N PHE A 505 -28.76 -2.04 -2.61
CA PHE A 505 -27.76 -3.12 -2.64
C PHE A 505 -27.86 -3.98 -1.38
N LYS A 506 -27.25 -5.18 -1.41
CA LYS A 506 -27.30 -6.11 -0.28
C LYS A 506 -26.18 -5.81 0.71
N VAL A 507 -26.54 -5.45 1.94
CA VAL A 507 -25.58 -5.32 3.04
C VAL A 507 -25.30 -6.73 3.61
N PRO A 508 -24.04 -7.17 3.68
CA PRO A 508 -23.69 -8.43 4.32
C PRO A 508 -23.86 -8.32 5.84
N ASP A 509 -24.15 -9.45 6.48
CA ASP A 509 -24.20 -9.53 7.93
C ASP A 509 -22.80 -9.37 8.52
N GLY A 510 -22.71 -8.62 9.62
CA GLY A 510 -21.48 -8.50 10.39
C GLY A 510 -21.19 -9.73 11.25
N PRO A 511 -20.01 -9.80 11.87
CA PRO A 511 -19.76 -10.81 12.88
C PRO A 511 -20.77 -10.68 14.03
N SER A 512 -21.05 -11.80 14.71
CA SER A 512 -21.86 -11.77 15.93
C SER A 512 -21.28 -10.77 16.93
N LYS A 513 -22.14 -10.09 17.70
CA LYS A 513 -21.70 -9.20 18.79
C LYS A 513 -20.85 -9.91 19.86
N SER A 514 -20.92 -11.23 19.93
CA SER A 514 -20.12 -12.08 20.83
C SER A 514 -18.87 -12.65 20.17
N ALA A 515 -18.67 -12.44 18.86
CA ALA A 515 -17.50 -12.95 18.17
C ALA A 515 -16.23 -12.20 18.64
N PRO A 516 -15.08 -12.88 18.74
CA PRO A 516 -13.83 -12.20 19.00
C PRO A 516 -13.44 -11.28 17.83
N PRO A 517 -12.62 -10.24 18.08
CA PRO A 517 -12.04 -9.43 17.02
C PRO A 517 -11.21 -10.28 16.03
N GLY A 518 -11.20 -9.86 14.77
CA GLY A 518 -10.39 -10.49 13.73
C GLY A 518 -8.88 -10.23 13.84
N PRO A 519 -8.08 -10.84 12.94
CA PRO A 519 -6.62 -10.83 13.04
C PRO A 519 -5.99 -9.45 12.91
N ALA A 520 -6.65 -8.49 12.24
CA ALA A 520 -6.19 -7.10 12.19
C ALA A 520 -6.27 -6.39 13.57
N TYR A 521 -7.14 -6.85 14.46
CA TYR A 521 -7.56 -6.12 15.66
C TYR A 521 -6.99 -6.70 16.95
N SER A 522 -6.79 -8.02 17.00
CA SER A 522 -6.24 -8.71 18.16
C SER A 522 -5.23 -9.77 17.74
N PRO A 523 -4.11 -9.91 18.48
CA PRO A 523 -3.09 -10.92 18.18
C PRO A 523 -3.66 -12.33 18.11
N GLN A 524 -3.55 -12.94 16.94
CA GLN A 524 -3.90 -14.33 16.64
C GLN A 524 -3.17 -14.76 15.35
N THR A 525 -3.44 -15.97 14.86
CA THR A 525 -2.91 -16.44 13.56
C THR A 525 -3.25 -15.43 12.45
N PHE A 526 -2.28 -15.15 11.59
CA PHE A 526 -2.29 -14.15 10.51
C PHE A 526 -2.24 -12.67 10.94
N THR A 527 -2.27 -12.34 12.23
CA THR A 527 -1.99 -10.96 12.65
C THR A 527 -0.59 -10.56 12.21
N TRP A 528 -0.47 -9.39 11.58
CA TRP A 528 0.83 -8.81 11.25
C TRP A 528 1.55 -8.36 12.51
N THR A 529 2.82 -8.75 12.61
CA THR A 529 3.62 -8.53 13.82
C THR A 529 4.72 -7.51 13.59
N ARG A 530 5.21 -7.39 12.36
CA ARG A 530 6.34 -6.53 12.01
C ARG A 530 6.32 -6.21 10.52
N TYR A 531 6.87 -5.06 10.15
CA TYR A 531 7.37 -4.89 8.80
C TYR A 531 8.76 -4.24 8.82
N THR A 532 9.57 -4.62 7.85
CA THR A 532 10.91 -4.06 7.60
C THR A 532 10.87 -3.42 6.22
N GLN A 533 11.21 -2.12 6.16
CA GLN A 533 11.31 -1.38 4.92
C GLN A 533 12.78 -1.29 4.50
N TYR A 534 13.03 -1.63 3.24
CA TYR A 534 14.36 -1.60 2.63
C TYR A 534 14.40 -0.58 1.51
N PHE A 535 15.48 0.19 1.40
CA PHE A 535 15.67 1.16 0.33
C PHE A 535 17.04 1.03 -0.32
N ALA A 536 17.14 1.40 -1.59
CA ALA A 536 18.40 1.48 -2.32
C ALA A 536 18.82 2.95 -2.44
N ASN A 537 19.86 3.36 -1.73
CA ASN A 537 20.37 4.72 -1.76
C ASN A 537 21.13 5.01 -3.06
N LEU A 538 20.39 5.39 -4.11
CA LEU A 538 20.94 5.64 -5.44
C LEU A 538 22.00 6.74 -5.46
N THR A 539 21.90 7.74 -4.57
CA THR A 539 22.95 8.76 -4.44
C THR A 539 24.30 8.11 -4.11
N HIS A 540 24.32 7.16 -3.18
CA HIS A 540 25.53 6.41 -2.81
C HIS A 540 25.90 5.36 -3.85
N ILE A 541 24.92 4.60 -4.36
CA ILE A 541 25.18 3.46 -5.26
C ILE A 541 25.70 3.93 -6.62
N ASN A 542 25.10 4.97 -7.21
CA ASN A 542 25.54 5.47 -8.52
C ASN A 542 26.97 6.03 -8.47
N ASN A 543 27.38 6.67 -7.36
CA ASN A 543 28.74 7.19 -7.13
C ASN A 543 29.29 8.11 -8.25
N ASP A 544 28.40 8.75 -9.00
CA ASP A 544 28.74 9.51 -10.20
C ASP A 544 29.22 10.94 -9.87
N PHE A 545 28.75 11.49 -8.75
CA PHE A 545 29.04 12.86 -8.32
C PHE A 545 29.56 12.86 -6.88
N VAL A 546 30.88 12.90 -6.73
CA VAL A 546 31.51 13.14 -5.42
C VAL A 546 31.44 14.64 -5.17
N GLU A 547 30.81 15.07 -4.08
CA GLU A 547 30.92 16.47 -3.65
C GLU A 547 32.38 16.75 -3.29
N ASN A 548 33.04 17.66 -4.02
CA ASN A 548 34.24 18.29 -3.50
C ASN A 548 33.82 19.13 -2.30
N THR A 549 34.16 18.68 -1.09
CA THR A 549 34.08 19.46 0.16
C THR A 549 35.15 20.56 0.20
N ASP A 550 35.43 21.21 -0.94
CA ASP A 550 36.36 22.32 -1.04
C ASP A 550 35.60 23.59 -1.45
N GLY A 551 35.24 24.37 -0.44
CA GLY A 551 35.30 25.84 -0.53
C GLY A 551 34.16 26.61 -1.22
N ALA A 552 33.02 26.01 -1.55
CA ALA A 552 31.85 26.77 -1.98
C ALA A 552 30.99 27.15 -0.77
N SER A 553 31.27 28.31 -0.17
CA SER A 553 30.32 28.99 0.72
C SER A 553 28.95 29.04 0.05
N PRO A 554 27.83 28.70 0.72
CA PRO A 554 26.52 28.76 0.10
C PRO A 554 26.27 30.20 -0.32
N ASN A 555 26.19 30.41 -1.63
CA ASN A 555 25.85 31.71 -2.18
C ASN A 555 24.46 32.06 -1.65
N ARG A 556 24.38 33.04 -0.72
CA ARG A 556 23.15 33.43 0.00
C ARG A 556 21.99 33.84 -0.90
N ASN A 557 22.24 34.01 -2.20
CA ASN A 557 21.28 34.37 -3.25
C ASN A 557 20.87 33.19 -4.15
N SER A 558 21.18 31.94 -3.81
CA SER A 558 20.65 30.78 -4.55
C SER A 558 19.17 30.58 -4.18
N PRO A 559 18.25 30.40 -5.14
CA PRO A 559 16.84 30.20 -4.84
C PRO A 559 16.64 29.02 -3.88
N ARG A 560 15.78 29.20 -2.89
CA ARG A 560 15.41 28.14 -1.93
C ARG A 560 14.70 27.03 -2.69
N THR A 561 15.28 25.85 -2.75
CA THR A 561 14.69 24.74 -3.50
C THR A 561 14.64 23.45 -2.69
N ILE A 562 13.52 22.75 -2.80
CA ILE A 562 13.27 21.46 -2.16
C ILE A 562 13.03 20.46 -3.29
N PHE A 563 13.79 19.37 -3.35
CA PHE A 563 13.75 18.40 -4.46
C PHE A 563 13.91 19.00 -5.88
N GLY A 564 14.62 20.13 -5.98
CA GLY A 564 14.80 20.81 -7.25
C GLY A 564 13.60 21.64 -7.72
N LEU A 565 12.53 21.75 -6.92
CA LEU A 565 11.42 22.68 -7.11
C LEU A 565 11.73 24.01 -6.40
N ASN A 566 11.37 25.14 -7.01
CA ASN A 566 11.49 26.42 -6.33
C ASN A 566 10.47 26.52 -5.21
N VAL A 567 10.90 27.06 -4.08
CA VAL A 567 10.01 27.43 -2.98
C VAL A 567 9.83 28.93 -3.01
N THR A 568 8.58 29.36 -3.10
CA THR A 568 8.21 30.78 -3.04
C THR A 568 8.53 31.35 -1.64
N GLU A 569 8.57 32.68 -1.51
CA GLU A 569 8.90 33.34 -0.23
C GLU A 569 7.93 32.98 0.90
N ASP A 570 6.69 32.58 0.57
CA ASP A 570 5.64 32.10 1.47
C ASP A 570 5.72 30.58 1.78
N GLY A 571 6.73 29.87 1.29
CA GLY A 571 6.97 28.46 1.61
C GLY A 571 6.22 27.46 0.72
N GLN A 572 5.48 27.91 -0.29
CA GLN A 572 4.80 27.03 -1.24
C GLN A 572 5.81 26.49 -2.27
N ILE A 573 5.67 25.21 -2.59
CA ILE A 573 6.50 24.54 -3.60
C ILE A 573 5.84 24.75 -4.97
N GLU A 574 6.58 25.25 -5.97
CA GLU A 574 6.07 25.40 -7.34
C GLU A 574 5.56 24.06 -7.89
N ASN A 575 4.36 24.07 -8.47
CA ASN A 575 3.61 22.88 -8.87
C ASN A 575 3.97 22.35 -10.27
N SER A 576 5.25 22.40 -10.67
CA SER A 576 5.65 21.73 -11.91
C SER A 576 5.59 20.21 -11.69
N GLY A 577 4.74 19.50 -12.44
CA GLY A 577 4.59 18.04 -12.31
C GLY A 577 5.91 17.28 -12.50
N TRP A 578 6.82 17.82 -13.33
CA TRP A 578 8.14 17.24 -13.56
C TRP A 578 9.19 17.73 -12.55
N LYS A 579 10.10 16.83 -12.15
CA LYS A 579 11.23 17.12 -11.25
C LYS A 579 12.56 16.78 -11.92
N GLU A 580 13.51 17.69 -11.87
CA GLU A 580 14.88 17.42 -12.34
C GLU A 580 15.74 16.63 -11.34
N GLY A 581 15.25 16.44 -10.12
CA GLY A 581 15.94 15.70 -9.07
C GLY A 581 17.08 16.44 -8.38
N LYS A 582 17.59 15.82 -7.31
CA LYS A 582 18.62 16.35 -6.41
C LYS A 582 19.92 16.73 -7.12
N HIS A 583 20.22 16.08 -8.24
CA HIS A 583 21.44 16.32 -9.01
C HIS A 583 21.31 17.36 -10.14
N ARG A 584 20.22 18.15 -10.20
CA ARG A 584 20.03 19.22 -11.21
C ARG A 584 21.20 20.21 -11.34
N LYS A 585 21.97 20.45 -10.27
CA LYS A 585 23.19 21.30 -10.32
C LYS A 585 24.30 20.73 -11.23
N HIS A 586 24.14 19.50 -11.71
CA HIS A 586 25.05 18.79 -12.60
C HIS A 586 24.53 18.63 -14.04
N GLN A 587 23.41 19.26 -14.41
CA GLN A 587 22.99 19.31 -15.82
C GLN A 587 24.13 19.85 -16.70
N GLY A 588 24.37 19.19 -17.84
CA GLY A 588 25.43 19.55 -18.78
C GLY A 588 26.87 19.34 -18.31
N LYS A 589 27.11 18.92 -17.05
CA LYS A 589 28.47 18.59 -16.57
C LYS A 589 28.92 17.23 -17.10
N GLN A 590 30.24 17.00 -17.18
CA GLN A 590 30.77 15.68 -17.49
C GLN A 590 30.81 14.83 -16.21
N PRO A 591 30.01 13.75 -16.10
CA PRO A 591 30.24 12.72 -15.10
C PRO A 591 31.53 11.96 -15.41
N ARG A 592 31.88 10.96 -14.59
CA ARG A 592 33.00 10.08 -14.89
C ARG A 592 32.84 9.47 -16.30
N PRO A 593 33.93 9.30 -17.09
CA PRO A 593 33.83 8.80 -18.47
C PRO A 593 33.12 7.45 -18.60
N GLU A 594 33.24 6.61 -17.59
CA GLU A 594 32.52 5.34 -17.44
C GLU A 594 31.83 5.30 -16.06
N PRO A 595 30.61 4.74 -15.95
CA PRO A 595 29.96 4.53 -14.66
C PRO A 595 30.81 3.65 -13.74
N HIS A 596 31.04 4.13 -12.52
CA HIS A 596 31.74 3.39 -11.47
C HIS A 596 30.84 3.27 -10.23
N PRO A 597 29.70 2.58 -10.35
CA PRO A 597 28.78 2.43 -9.24
C PRO A 597 29.43 1.62 -8.11
N ASN A 598 29.05 1.92 -6.89
CA ASN A 598 29.29 1.05 -5.75
C ASN A 598 28.44 -0.22 -5.86
N GLU A 599 28.69 -1.19 -4.98
CA GLU A 599 27.86 -2.40 -4.89
C GLU A 599 26.39 -2.03 -4.69
N PHE A 600 25.51 -2.62 -5.52
CA PHE A 600 24.08 -2.41 -5.40
C PHE A 600 23.54 -3.22 -4.22
N PHE A 601 22.93 -2.54 -3.26
CA PHE A 601 22.36 -3.20 -2.09
C PHE A 601 21.16 -2.43 -1.57
N TYR A 602 20.14 -3.16 -1.09
CA TYR A 602 19.03 -2.59 -0.34
C TYR A 602 19.35 -2.59 1.16
N GLU A 603 19.47 -1.40 1.74
CA GLU A 603 19.69 -1.20 3.17
C GLU A 603 18.35 -1.08 3.93
N VAL A 604 18.35 -1.43 5.22
CA VAL A 604 17.14 -1.29 6.05
C VAL A 604 16.92 0.19 6.34
N GLU A 605 15.81 0.77 5.86
CA GLU A 605 15.42 2.13 6.19
C GLU A 605 14.95 2.19 7.65
N TYR A 606 13.99 1.34 7.98
CA TYR A 606 13.51 1.18 9.34
C TYR A 606 12.78 -0.14 9.54
N ASP A 607 12.63 -0.47 10.81
CA ASP A 607 12.05 -1.71 11.26
C ASP A 607 11.13 -1.47 12.45
N THR A 608 9.86 -1.88 12.33
CA THR A 608 8.88 -1.64 13.39
C THR A 608 9.19 -2.37 14.68
N LYS A 609 10.00 -3.44 14.67
CA LYS A 609 10.42 -4.14 15.90
C LYS A 609 11.30 -3.27 16.78
N ASN A 610 12.15 -2.44 16.17
CA ASN A 610 13.05 -1.53 16.88
C ASN A 610 12.33 -0.22 17.24
N ASP A 611 11.17 0.02 16.64
CA ASP A 611 10.34 1.17 16.94
C ASP A 611 9.49 0.92 18.19
N ARG A 612 9.75 1.70 19.25
CA ARG A 612 9.01 1.59 20.53
C ARG A 612 7.51 1.82 20.37
N GLU A 613 7.10 2.40 19.24
CA GLU A 613 5.71 2.68 18.91
C GLU A 613 4.90 1.46 18.47
N PHE A 614 5.56 0.37 18.03
CA PHE A 614 4.90 -0.77 17.39
C PHE A 614 5.26 -2.13 18.00
N PRO A 615 4.72 -2.48 19.18
CA PRO A 615 4.88 -3.82 19.75
C PRO A 615 4.15 -4.91 18.92
N ASP A 616 3.15 -4.51 18.16
CA ASP A 616 2.39 -5.30 17.18
C ASP A 616 1.84 -4.33 16.11
N LEU A 617 1.33 -4.86 15.00
CA LEU A 617 0.74 -4.04 13.93
C LEU A 617 -0.80 -4.09 13.93
N THR A 618 -1.43 -4.25 15.10
CA THR A 618 -2.89 -4.22 15.18
C THR A 618 -3.45 -2.83 14.89
N VAL A 619 -4.69 -2.77 14.40
CA VAL A 619 -5.42 -1.51 14.10
C VAL A 619 -5.35 -0.53 15.27
N ARG A 620 -5.46 -1.02 16.51
CA ARG A 620 -5.34 -0.19 17.70
C ARG A 620 -4.01 0.57 17.78
N ARG A 621 -2.88 -0.07 17.45
CA ARG A 621 -1.56 0.57 17.49
C ARG A 621 -1.44 1.66 16.45
N TRP A 622 -1.96 1.41 15.26
CA TRP A 622 -2.04 2.41 14.21
C TRP A 622 -2.92 3.61 14.58
N VAL A 623 -4.07 3.40 15.22
CA VAL A 623 -4.90 4.50 15.75
C VAL A 623 -4.16 5.27 16.84
N GLU A 624 -3.43 4.59 17.72
CA GLU A 624 -2.61 5.23 18.77
C GLU A 624 -1.46 6.06 18.16
N TYR A 625 -0.80 5.55 17.12
CA TYR A 625 0.30 6.21 16.41
C TYR A 625 -0.17 7.40 15.55
N ALA A 626 -1.23 7.22 14.76
CA ALA A 626 -1.87 8.29 14.00
C ALA A 626 -2.20 9.48 14.89
N ARG A 627 -2.79 9.23 16.07
CA ARG A 627 -3.06 10.28 17.05
C ARG A 627 -1.79 10.99 17.53
N LYS A 628 -0.69 10.28 17.77
CA LYS A 628 0.59 10.91 18.17
C LYS A 628 1.15 11.80 17.06
N ILE A 629 0.97 11.40 15.80
CA ILE A 629 1.32 12.22 14.65
C ILE A 629 0.46 13.50 14.60
N GLY A 630 -0.85 13.37 14.82
CA GLY A 630 -1.79 14.50 14.86
C GLY A 630 -1.64 15.43 16.08
N GLN A 631 -0.88 15.04 17.11
CA GLN A 631 -0.73 15.85 18.33
C GLN A 631 0.15 17.09 18.13
N THR A 632 -0.20 18.17 18.82
CA THR A 632 0.56 19.43 18.88
C THR A 632 0.82 19.84 20.34
N GLY A 633 2.08 19.97 20.77
CA GLY A 633 2.48 20.60 22.04
C GLY A 633 2.99 19.76 23.23
N SER A 634 3.70 20.47 24.14
CA SER A 634 4.40 20.16 25.41
C SER A 634 5.48 19.08 25.50
N ASN A 635 5.57 18.12 24.58
CA ASN A 635 6.69 17.17 24.48
C ASN A 635 7.42 17.25 23.12
N ALA A 636 7.34 18.39 22.44
CA ALA A 636 7.93 18.57 21.12
C ALA A 636 9.46 18.61 21.21
N ALA A 637 10.13 17.64 20.59
CA ALA A 637 11.58 17.60 20.46
C ALA A 637 12.07 18.57 19.38
N ASP A 638 13.29 19.10 19.56
CA ASP A 638 13.99 19.88 18.55
C ASP A 638 14.61 18.93 17.51
N VAL A 639 14.56 19.32 16.24
CA VAL A 639 15.01 18.49 15.09
C VAL A 639 16.51 18.16 15.14
N GLU A 640 17.30 18.91 15.90
CA GLU A 640 18.74 18.64 16.08
C GLU A 640 19.02 17.38 16.93
N GLU A 641 18.05 16.86 17.70
CA GLU A 641 18.24 15.62 18.47
C GLU A 641 18.19 14.35 17.60
N ILE A 642 17.79 14.43 16.32
CA ILE A 642 17.61 13.25 15.46
C ILE A 642 18.92 12.81 14.78
N GLU A 643 19.91 13.70 14.66
CA GLU A 643 21.21 13.37 14.06
C GLU A 643 22.20 12.71 15.05
N GLY A 644 21.98 12.82 16.37
CA GLY A 644 22.93 12.33 17.39
C GLY A 644 22.76 10.88 17.85
N GLY A 645 21.87 10.10 17.24
CA GLY A 645 21.48 8.77 17.73
C GLY A 645 22.04 7.56 16.97
N PHE A 646 22.82 7.78 15.90
CA PHE A 646 23.36 6.72 15.06
C PHE A 646 24.87 6.89 14.96
N ASP A 647 25.59 6.52 16.02
CA ASP A 647 26.95 6.00 15.93
C ASP A 647 27.38 5.46 17.30
N LYS A 648 27.91 4.23 17.29
CA LYS A 648 28.39 3.39 18.40
C LYS A 648 27.36 2.49 19.07
N GLU A 649 27.32 1.25 18.61
CA GLU A 649 27.37 0.10 19.52
C GLU A 649 27.98 -1.11 18.80
N THR A 650 29.32 -1.12 18.72
CA THR A 650 30.12 -2.33 18.58
C THR A 650 31.20 -2.31 19.66
N ALA A 651 30.95 -2.97 20.78
CA ALA A 651 31.97 -3.64 21.61
C ALA A 651 31.28 -4.33 22.80
N ILE A 652 31.36 -5.65 22.81
CA ILE A 652 31.12 -6.53 23.95
C ILE A 652 32.34 -6.40 24.89
N ASP A 653 32.15 -6.18 26.20
CA ASP A 653 32.84 -6.93 27.27
C ASP A 653 32.22 -6.69 28.67
N ASP A 654 32.57 -7.58 29.60
CA ASP A 654 31.86 -8.12 30.75
C ASP A 654 31.77 -7.32 32.08
N THR A 655 30.57 -7.38 32.69
CA THR A 655 30.25 -7.63 34.14
C THR A 655 30.71 -6.65 35.26
N PRO A 656 30.24 -6.77 36.53
CA PRO A 656 29.28 -5.83 37.15
C PRO A 656 29.81 -5.18 38.44
N LEU A 657 29.11 -4.19 39.03
CA LEU A 657 29.05 -3.94 40.50
C LEU A 657 28.27 -2.66 40.86
N GLY A 658 27.34 -2.81 41.83
CA GLY A 658 27.31 -1.99 43.05
C GLY A 658 26.59 -0.64 43.06
N ASP A 659 25.35 -0.68 43.57
CA ASP A 659 24.81 0.11 44.69
C ASP A 659 24.93 1.65 44.79
N ASP A 660 23.79 2.22 45.20
CA ASP A 660 23.66 3.24 46.27
C ASP A 660 23.87 4.74 45.97
N LEU A 661 22.74 5.48 45.85
CA LEU A 661 22.21 6.41 46.90
C LEU A 661 21.45 7.65 46.36
N ASP A 662 20.17 7.68 46.71
CA ASP A 662 19.36 8.83 47.19
C ASP A 662 20.19 9.90 47.95
N SER A 663 19.96 11.22 47.96
CA SER A 663 18.74 12.04 47.96
C SER A 663 19.08 13.54 48.19
N GLN A 664 18.02 14.38 48.12
CA GLN A 664 17.78 15.68 48.80
C GLN A 664 18.30 16.96 48.12
N ASP A 665 17.42 17.83 47.60
CA ASP A 665 16.48 18.80 48.24
C ASP A 665 17.18 20.09 48.69
N ASP A 666 16.68 21.25 48.23
CA ASP A 666 16.37 22.39 49.09
C ASP A 666 15.70 23.55 48.32
N ASN A 667 14.50 23.91 48.78
CA ASN A 667 13.76 25.14 48.50
C ASN A 667 14.17 26.23 49.50
N VAL A 668 14.35 27.49 49.07
CA VAL A 668 14.04 28.68 49.89
C VAL A 668 13.59 29.86 49.01
N GLU A 669 12.40 30.41 49.31
CA GLU A 669 11.81 31.68 48.84
C GLU A 669 12.52 32.91 49.49
N GLU A 670 12.62 34.09 48.86
CA GLU A 670 11.73 35.22 49.19
C GLU A 670 11.84 36.43 48.23
N LEU A 671 10.66 36.94 47.84
CA LEU A 671 10.16 38.32 47.76
C LEU A 671 10.83 39.44 46.90
N GLY A 672 10.02 40.01 45.99
CA GLY A 672 10.29 41.34 45.42
C GLY A 672 9.33 41.90 44.35
N LYS A 673 8.14 42.36 44.76
CA LYS A 673 7.31 43.47 44.20
C LYS A 673 6.61 43.37 42.81
N LYS A 674 5.32 43.75 42.86
CA LYS A 674 4.30 43.83 41.80
C LYS A 674 4.54 45.01 40.84
N HIS A 675 4.38 44.75 39.54
CA HIS A 675 3.70 45.69 38.62
C HIS A 675 2.78 44.91 37.66
N LYS A 676 1.48 45.22 37.71
CA LYS A 676 0.46 44.78 36.77
C LYS A 676 0.69 45.43 35.41
N LYS A 677 0.93 44.64 34.36
CA LYS A 677 0.67 45.02 32.96
C LYS A 677 -0.24 43.99 32.30
N LYS A 678 -1.12 44.53 31.46
CA LYS A 678 -2.35 43.95 30.89
C LYS A 678 -2.10 42.66 30.11
N LYS A 679 -3.08 41.75 30.19
CA LYS A 679 -3.24 40.56 29.34
C LYS A 679 -3.23 40.96 27.86
N GLY A 680 -2.19 40.58 27.14
CA GLY A 680 -2.27 40.28 25.71
C GLY A 680 -2.31 38.77 25.56
N HIS A 681 -3.36 38.23 24.94
CA HIS A 681 -3.42 36.83 24.57
C HIS A 681 -2.38 36.57 23.47
N LYS A 682 -1.15 36.18 23.84
CA LYS A 682 -0.25 35.52 22.89
C LYS A 682 -0.85 34.15 22.58
N LYS A 683 -1.28 33.92 21.34
CA LYS A 683 -1.54 32.58 20.81
C LYS A 683 -0.26 31.77 21.05
N LYS A 684 -0.37 30.63 21.77
CA LYS A 684 0.78 29.72 21.92
C LYS A 684 0.85 28.91 20.63
N HIS A 685 1.87 29.17 19.83
CA HIS A 685 2.18 28.41 18.63
C HIS A 685 2.65 27.02 19.06
N HIS A 686 1.99 25.96 18.57
CA HIS A 686 2.25 24.59 19.01
C HIS A 686 3.20 23.90 18.03
N LYS A 687 4.45 23.65 18.46
CA LYS A 687 5.44 22.84 17.73
C LYS A 687 4.88 21.43 17.42
N ALA A 688 5.19 20.91 16.23
CA ALA A 688 4.82 19.56 15.80
C ALA A 688 5.51 18.47 16.63
N SER A 689 4.94 17.26 16.67
CA SER A 689 5.44 16.12 17.45
C SER A 689 6.67 15.47 16.79
N LYS A 690 7.49 14.75 17.58
CA LYS A 690 8.63 13.97 17.06
C LYS A 690 8.16 12.89 16.08
N GLU A 691 7.00 12.30 16.38
CA GLU A 691 6.34 11.28 15.58
C GLU A 691 5.95 11.83 14.21
N TRP A 692 5.49 13.08 14.12
CA TRP A 692 5.20 13.73 12.84
C TRP A 692 6.44 13.84 11.95
N TYR A 693 7.54 14.38 12.48
CA TYR A 693 8.77 14.50 11.70
C TYR A 693 9.35 13.15 11.27
N THR A 694 9.26 12.15 12.15
CA THR A 694 9.68 10.78 11.84
C THR A 694 8.82 10.18 10.74
N PHE A 695 7.50 10.37 10.81
CA PHE A 695 6.54 9.93 9.80
C PHE A 695 6.82 10.59 8.44
N VAL A 696 6.97 11.91 8.38
CA VAL A 696 7.26 12.63 7.13
C VAL A 696 8.59 12.19 6.52
N ARG A 697 9.64 12.04 7.33
CA ARG A 697 10.94 11.55 6.84
C ARG A 697 10.82 10.18 6.18
N ARG A 698 10.09 9.24 6.80
CA ARG A 698 9.84 7.90 6.26
C ARG A 698 8.95 7.94 5.02
N ALA A 699 7.95 8.82 4.99
CA ALA A 699 7.05 8.98 3.85
C ALA A 699 7.79 9.27 2.54
N PHE A 700 8.87 10.06 2.62
CA PHE A 700 9.73 10.38 1.50
C PHE A 700 11.01 9.54 1.44
N VAL A 701 11.02 8.36 2.08
CA VAL A 701 12.14 7.39 2.06
C VAL A 701 13.49 8.05 2.40
N SER A 702 13.50 8.92 3.41
CA SER A 702 14.69 9.68 3.86
C SER A 702 15.38 10.56 2.78
N THR A 703 14.70 10.85 1.68
CA THR A 703 15.24 11.72 0.62
C THR A 703 15.14 13.22 0.97
N MET A 704 14.21 13.61 1.85
CA MET A 704 14.15 14.97 2.42
C MET A 704 15.12 15.13 3.58
N ASN A 705 15.92 16.19 3.54
CA ASN A 705 16.75 16.55 4.68
C ASN A 705 15.92 17.28 5.78
N PRO A 706 16.42 17.34 7.03
CA PRO A 706 15.67 17.94 8.14
C PRO A 706 15.29 19.42 7.93
N HIS A 707 16.09 20.20 7.19
CA HIS A 707 15.78 21.59 6.88
C HIS A 707 14.61 21.68 5.89
N GLU A 708 14.60 20.86 4.84
CA GLU A 708 13.49 20.77 3.87
C GLU A 708 12.20 20.36 4.56
N ILE A 709 12.25 19.34 5.43
CA ILE A 709 11.08 18.91 6.21
C ILE A 709 10.55 20.07 7.06
N LYS A 710 11.44 20.81 7.73
CA LYS A 710 11.02 21.98 8.51
C LYS A 710 10.35 23.03 7.63
N GLN A 711 10.91 23.32 6.46
CA GLN A 711 10.40 24.37 5.58
C GLN A 711 9.00 24.05 5.03
N VAL A 712 8.72 22.79 4.73
CA VAL A 712 7.41 22.36 4.17
C VAL A 712 6.39 22.05 5.27
N PHE A 713 6.81 21.42 6.36
CA PHE A 713 5.89 20.80 7.32
C PHE A 713 5.91 21.42 8.73
N SER A 714 6.73 22.45 8.98
CA SER A 714 6.57 23.28 10.17
C SER A 714 5.51 24.33 9.89
N ALA A 715 4.52 24.45 10.77
CA ALA A 715 3.52 25.50 10.70
C ALA A 715 4.19 26.86 10.43
N THR A 716 3.86 27.45 9.30
CA THR A 716 4.28 28.78 8.84
C THR A 716 4.22 29.80 9.97
N ASP A 717 5.36 30.38 10.32
CA ASP A 717 5.49 31.70 10.94
C ASP A 717 6.93 32.17 10.73
N GLU A 718 7.16 33.05 9.74
CA GLU A 718 8.14 34.14 9.82
C GLU A 718 8.13 35.00 8.54
N LEU A 719 7.32 36.06 8.55
CA LEU A 719 7.73 37.40 8.09
C LEU A 719 6.98 38.44 8.94
N GLU A 720 7.42 38.63 10.18
CA GLU A 720 7.23 39.93 10.83
C GLU A 720 8.14 40.91 10.07
N GLU A 721 7.54 41.81 9.29
CA GLU A 721 8.22 43.02 8.82
C GLU A 721 8.78 43.76 10.05
N THR A 722 10.10 43.78 10.18
CA THR A 722 10.75 44.72 11.08
C THR A 722 10.54 46.13 10.51
N PRO A 723 9.97 47.08 11.26
CA PRO A 723 9.93 48.45 10.80
C PRO A 723 11.37 48.94 10.70
N GLN A 724 11.81 49.27 9.48
CA GLN A 724 13.07 49.98 9.26
C GLN A 724 13.04 51.27 10.08
N GLU A 725 13.88 51.34 11.11
CA GLU A 725 14.27 52.61 11.71
C GLU A 725 14.92 53.46 10.62
N ILE A 726 14.20 54.48 10.17
CA ILE A 726 14.76 55.61 9.43
C ILE A 726 15.71 56.29 10.41
N LEU A 727 17.02 56.01 10.28
CA LEU A 727 18.05 56.90 10.79
C LEU A 727 18.29 57.95 9.70
N GLU A 728 17.73 59.13 9.90
CA GLU A 728 18.26 60.35 9.30
C GLU A 728 19.69 60.55 9.81
N LEU A 729 20.65 60.64 8.89
CA LEU A 729 21.79 61.57 8.90
C LEU A 729 22.45 61.64 7.52
#